data_AF-A0A2H5WXN6-F1
#
_entry.id   AF-A0A2H5WXN6-F1
#
_cell.length_a   1.000
_cell.length_b   1.000
_cell.length_c   1.000
_cell.angle_alpha   90.00
_cell.angle_beta   90.00
_cell.angle_gamma   90.00
#
_symmetry.space_group_name_H-M   'P 1'
#
loop_
_entity.id
_entity.type
_entity.pdbx_description
1 polymer ?
#
loop_
_entity_poly.entity_id
_entity_poly.type
_entity_poly.pdbx_seq_one_letter_code
_entity_poly.pdbx_strand_id
1 'polypeptide(L)'
;MEGEPPGVEGQTCVQNFLFRPCPGTPEKKFWATPEKNILRVRGWPGIGYAAAFLTRCPPLTQEHLGYNKDAVNAAKGGTMMKRTLWALLTIGALTLSAQAQNIWYEQGDAGDMPETAQSTGSFDPLDQIQGTLDVDDVDMYAIYITDPASFSASTVNGATWDTQLFLFDADGKGVVAEDDTGGLQSTINNANGCIPSPGLYYLAITRYNKDPLGCNDSGLWSTNDNNCPNGPESTSRVNSWTTSTSAAGSYTIFLTGAQSATAGDPADCPPFEGWDEQRDGGGDAGDMPETAQSTGSGVLTAIRGTIGAANDVDIYAIYISDPSAFSATTVGGTSLDTALWLFDANGKGVVHNEDDPDATTGFQSRIDNRSFCITQPGLYYLAISLFGRRAAGCESGLIWATTPARGVRCPDGPEATSRLGGWSGSTSSTGTYRIFLTGAQGATAGDPADCPPPTPWDESYHGGGDAGDLPATAQIITLPDATPCQTPVTRVRGNNADSDADMYVICITDPANFVASTVGTTTWDTQLWLFRCDGRGVVHNDDEVGGTTLQSRLDNSTGCITEPGIYLLAISRYNLDPIDASGALIWNNSPFRALRCPDGPGAGNPIAGWTGTTTAGGAYIITLQGAYFVSQRGCAPCEGDVNGDGRTDDADLLAVLFAFGSTCQGCPEDLSGNGFVDDEDLLIVLFDFGCGS
;
A
#
# COMPACT_ATOMS: atom_id res chain seq x y z
N MET A 1 38.34 -53.26 -27.53
CA MET A 1 38.73 -52.80 -26.19
C MET A 1 37.47 -52.14 -25.63
N GLU A 2 36.51 -52.91 -25.12
CA GLU A 2 36.52 -53.67 -23.84
C GLU A 2 36.44 -52.68 -22.65
N GLY A 3 35.51 -52.82 -21.68
CA GLY A 3 34.53 -53.88 -21.44
C GLY A 3 33.33 -53.43 -20.57
N GLU A 4 32.62 -54.41 -20.00
CA GLU A 4 31.27 -54.32 -19.39
C GLU A 4 31.20 -53.86 -17.89
N PRO A 5 29.99 -53.62 -17.31
CA PRO A 5 29.73 -52.88 -16.04
C PRO A 5 29.57 -53.86 -14.82
N PRO A 6 28.83 -53.61 -13.70
CA PRO A 6 28.06 -52.43 -13.22
C PRO A 6 28.16 -52.07 -11.71
N GLY A 7 27.45 -51.01 -11.31
CA GLY A 7 27.07 -50.69 -9.92
C GLY A 7 25.81 -49.82 -9.89
N VAL A 8 24.75 -50.29 -9.24
CA VAL A 8 23.38 -49.69 -9.17
C VAL A 8 23.14 -49.37 -7.68
N GLU A 9 22.55 -48.25 -7.25
CA GLU A 9 21.12 -47.84 -7.24
C GLU A 9 21.07 -46.38 -6.70
N GLY A 10 20.09 -45.52 -6.99
CA GLY A 10 18.95 -45.63 -7.91
C GLY A 10 17.97 -44.46 -7.71
N GLN A 11 17.31 -44.01 -8.78
CA GLN A 11 16.05 -43.25 -8.70
C GLN A 11 15.26 -43.38 -10.02
N THR A 12 13.95 -43.15 -9.95
CA THR A 12 12.94 -43.74 -10.84
C THR A 12 12.81 -43.10 -12.23
N CYS A 13 12.54 -43.95 -13.22
CA CYS A 13 12.15 -43.56 -14.58
C CYS A 13 10.80 -42.81 -14.63
N VAL A 14 10.65 -41.89 -15.60
CA VAL A 14 9.77 -42.10 -16.76
C VAL A 14 10.45 -41.51 -18.01
N GLN A 15 10.48 -42.25 -19.12
CA GLN A 15 11.01 -41.77 -20.40
C GLN A 15 9.95 -41.08 -21.27
N ASN A 16 10.38 -40.07 -22.01
CA ASN A 16 9.62 -39.49 -23.12
C ASN A 16 9.34 -40.50 -24.23
N PHE A 17 8.14 -40.47 -24.82
CA PHE A 17 7.89 -40.97 -26.16
C PHE A 17 7.54 -39.82 -27.12
N LEU A 18 8.13 -39.88 -28.31
CA LEU A 18 8.05 -38.87 -29.36
C LEU A 18 6.74 -38.96 -30.15
N PHE A 19 6.22 -37.80 -30.58
CA PHE A 19 5.65 -37.64 -31.91
C PHE A 19 6.12 -36.32 -32.54
N ARG A 20 6.52 -36.36 -33.83
CA ARG A 20 6.82 -35.16 -34.62
C ARG A 20 5.58 -34.76 -35.45
N PRO A 21 5.34 -33.45 -35.68
CA PRO A 21 4.18 -32.95 -36.39
C PRO A 21 4.37 -32.89 -37.92
N CYS A 22 3.26 -32.76 -38.66
CA CYS A 22 3.25 -32.29 -40.05
C CYS A 22 3.04 -30.76 -40.11
N PRO A 23 3.43 -30.08 -41.19
CA PRO A 23 3.87 -28.68 -41.12
C PRO A 23 2.84 -27.64 -41.59
N GLY A 24 2.92 -26.43 -41.01
CA GLY A 24 2.51 -25.21 -41.70
C GLY A 24 1.64 -24.19 -40.96
N THR A 25 2.13 -23.57 -39.88
CA THR A 25 1.93 -22.13 -39.55
C THR A 25 2.86 -21.72 -38.38
N PRO A 26 3.22 -20.43 -38.20
CA PRO A 26 4.42 -20.03 -37.46
C PRO A 26 4.25 -19.91 -35.93
N GLU A 27 5.32 -20.25 -35.21
CA GLU A 27 5.42 -20.09 -33.75
C GLU A 27 5.72 -18.63 -33.35
N LYS A 28 5.00 -18.13 -32.33
CA LYS A 28 5.54 -17.13 -31.39
C LYS A 28 5.55 -17.77 -29.99
N LYS A 29 6.71 -17.68 -29.33
CA LYS A 29 6.96 -18.27 -28.01
C LYS A 29 6.18 -17.53 -26.93
N PHE A 30 5.56 -18.27 -26.02
CA PHE A 30 5.20 -17.79 -24.69
C PHE A 30 5.61 -18.83 -23.65
N TRP A 31 6.17 -18.35 -22.55
CA TRP A 31 6.44 -19.14 -21.35
C TRP A 31 5.20 -19.12 -20.46
N ALA A 32 4.90 -20.23 -19.79
CA ALA A 32 3.78 -20.30 -18.86
C ALA A 32 4.27 -20.09 -17.42
N THR A 33 3.62 -19.19 -16.70
CA THR A 33 3.51 -19.21 -15.24
C THR A 33 2.06 -19.52 -14.87
N PRO A 34 1.80 -20.21 -13.74
CA PRO A 34 0.46 -20.67 -13.40
C PRO A 34 -0.31 -19.59 -12.63
N GLU A 35 -1.50 -19.20 -13.10
CA GLU A 35 -2.69 -19.02 -12.26
C GLU A 35 -3.94 -18.60 -13.08
N LYS A 36 -5.11 -18.81 -12.46
CA LYS A 36 -6.47 -18.37 -12.84
C LYS A 36 -7.04 -18.89 -14.17
N ASN A 37 -7.96 -19.86 -14.04
CA ASN A 37 -8.99 -20.14 -15.04
C ASN A 37 -9.97 -18.95 -15.13
N ILE A 38 -10.17 -18.38 -16.33
CA ILE A 38 -11.46 -17.89 -16.86
C ILE A 38 -11.22 -17.53 -18.34
N LEU A 39 -12.12 -17.97 -19.23
CA LEU A 39 -12.04 -17.71 -20.67
C LEU A 39 -13.35 -17.04 -21.11
N ARG A 40 -13.35 -15.70 -21.23
CA ARG A 40 -14.47 -14.96 -21.84
C ARG A 40 -14.40 -15.10 -23.36
N VAL A 41 -15.52 -15.50 -23.99
CA VAL A 41 -15.68 -15.56 -25.44
C VAL A 41 -16.75 -14.53 -25.87
N ARG A 42 -16.40 -13.61 -26.79
CA ARG A 42 -17.36 -12.71 -27.45
C ARG A 42 -17.58 -13.13 -28.92
N GLY A 43 -18.85 -13.15 -29.35
CA GLY A 43 -19.22 -12.51 -30.63
C GLY A 43 -19.46 -13.35 -31.91
N TRP A 44 -20.53 -14.15 -31.96
CA TRP A 44 -21.57 -14.17 -33.05
C TRP A 44 -21.16 -14.55 -34.52
N PRO A 45 -22.10 -14.84 -35.46
CA PRO A 45 -23.44 -15.47 -35.34
C PRO A 45 -23.76 -16.58 -36.41
N GLY A 46 -24.72 -17.47 -36.10
CA GLY A 46 -25.75 -17.91 -37.07
C GLY A 46 -25.66 -19.27 -37.81
N ILE A 47 -26.83 -19.91 -37.91
CA ILE A 47 -27.29 -20.93 -38.91
C ILE A 47 -26.87 -22.43 -38.71
N GLY A 48 -27.83 -23.24 -38.24
CA GLY A 48 -28.44 -24.26 -39.11
C GLY A 48 -28.03 -25.75 -39.04
N TYR A 49 -28.62 -26.50 -38.10
CA TYR A 49 -29.20 -27.86 -38.20
C TYR A 49 -28.53 -29.08 -38.91
N ALA A 50 -28.80 -30.25 -38.29
CA ALA A 50 -28.75 -31.65 -38.78
C ALA A 50 -27.35 -32.31 -38.94
N ALA A 51 -26.89 -33.27 -38.14
CA ALA A 51 -27.45 -34.48 -37.50
C ALA A 51 -27.49 -35.76 -38.39
N ALA A 52 -26.77 -36.81 -37.96
CA ALA A 52 -26.94 -38.26 -38.21
C ALA A 52 -25.66 -39.04 -37.81
N PHE A 53 -25.63 -40.30 -37.35
CA PHE A 53 -26.69 -41.33 -37.18
C PHE A 53 -26.25 -42.49 -36.25
N LEU A 54 -27.23 -43.13 -35.57
CA LEU A 54 -27.34 -44.57 -35.17
C LEU A 54 -26.34 -45.15 -34.13
N THR A 55 -26.67 -46.13 -33.29
CA THR A 55 -27.67 -47.26 -33.37
C THR A 55 -28.56 -47.46 -32.11
N ARG A 56 -29.56 -48.38 -32.19
CA ARG A 56 -30.70 -48.59 -31.25
C ARG A 56 -30.66 -49.91 -30.41
N CYS A 57 -31.54 -49.97 -29.40
CA CYS A 57 -31.89 -51.04 -28.41
C CYS A 57 -32.72 -52.24 -29.00
N PRO A 58 -33.46 -53.08 -28.21
CA PRO A 58 -33.29 -53.83 -26.93
C PRO A 58 -33.54 -55.37 -27.13
N PRO A 59 -33.85 -56.28 -26.14
CA PRO A 59 -35.26 -56.52 -25.67
C PRO A 59 -35.58 -57.31 -24.33
N LEU A 60 -36.87 -57.32 -23.92
CA LEU A 60 -37.73 -58.39 -23.28
C LEU A 60 -37.62 -58.94 -21.80
N THR A 61 -38.60 -58.50 -20.96
CA THR A 61 -39.61 -59.18 -20.06
C THR A 61 -39.51 -60.59 -19.38
N GLN A 62 -39.98 -60.63 -18.10
CA GLN A 62 -41.02 -61.52 -17.45
C GLN A 62 -40.67 -62.59 -16.36
N GLU A 63 -41.37 -62.49 -15.20
CA GLU A 63 -42.00 -63.53 -14.31
C GLU A 63 -41.36 -64.27 -13.08
N HIS A 64 -41.99 -64.03 -11.90
CA HIS A 64 -42.52 -64.93 -10.82
C HIS A 64 -41.72 -65.88 -9.88
N LEU A 65 -42.15 -65.88 -8.58
CA LEU A 65 -42.04 -66.89 -7.48
C LEU A 65 -40.66 -67.11 -6.79
N GLY A 66 -40.52 -67.36 -5.46
CA GLY A 66 -41.44 -67.38 -4.31
C GLY A 66 -40.83 -68.00 -3.01
N TYR A 67 -41.55 -67.93 -1.85
CA TYR A 67 -41.29 -68.57 -0.52
C TYR A 67 -40.05 -68.11 0.30
N ASN A 68 -40.01 -68.11 1.66
CA ASN A 68 -40.54 -69.04 2.69
C ASN A 68 -40.72 -68.29 4.08
N LYS A 69 -41.89 -68.34 4.78
CA LYS A 69 -42.19 -69.03 6.09
C LYS A 69 -41.47 -68.51 7.37
N ASP A 70 -42.01 -68.47 8.61
CA ASP A 70 -43.17 -69.09 9.34
C ASP A 70 -43.83 -68.08 10.35
N ALA A 71 -45.16 -68.05 10.60
CA ALA A 71 -45.97 -68.68 11.69
C ALA A 71 -45.67 -68.21 13.15
N VAL A 72 -46.58 -68.03 14.14
CA VAL A 72 -47.89 -68.66 14.52
C VAL A 72 -48.83 -67.70 15.31
N ASN A 73 -50.14 -68.01 15.35
CA ASN A 73 -51.28 -67.49 16.18
C ASN A 73 -50.95 -67.14 17.66
N ALA A 74 -51.78 -66.43 18.46
CA ALA A 74 -53.24 -66.18 18.48
C ALA A 74 -53.56 -64.82 19.22
N ALA A 75 -54.77 -64.40 19.65
CA ALA A 75 -56.08 -65.06 19.85
C ALA A 75 -57.32 -64.14 19.60
N LYS A 76 -58.28 -64.04 20.56
CA LYS A 76 -59.64 -63.50 20.38
C LYS A 76 -60.20 -62.76 21.63
N GLY A 77 -60.98 -61.69 21.40
CA GLY A 77 -62.39 -61.57 21.87
C GLY A 77 -62.73 -60.63 23.05
N GLY A 78 -63.89 -59.93 22.99
CA GLY A 78 -64.50 -59.33 24.20
C GLY A 78 -65.36 -58.04 24.08
N THR A 79 -66.52 -58.10 23.41
CA THR A 79 -67.85 -57.50 23.75
C THR A 79 -68.03 -56.14 24.51
N MET A 80 -68.82 -55.24 23.89
CA MET A 80 -69.71 -54.15 24.39
C MET A 80 -69.59 -53.54 25.81
N MET A 81 -69.72 -52.19 25.88
CA MET A 81 -70.72 -51.51 26.75
C MET A 81 -71.03 -50.07 26.27
N LYS A 82 -72.31 -49.63 26.31
CA LYS A 82 -72.72 -48.22 26.17
C LYS A 82 -72.77 -47.56 27.56
N ARG A 83 -72.41 -46.27 27.69
CA ARG A 83 -73.17 -45.31 28.52
C ARG A 83 -72.83 -43.83 28.28
N THR A 84 -73.84 -43.01 28.49
CA THR A 84 -73.97 -41.56 28.28
C THR A 84 -73.25 -40.74 29.35
N LEU A 85 -72.83 -39.51 29.01
CA LEU A 85 -73.26 -38.31 29.75
C LEU A 85 -73.17 -37.04 28.87
N TRP A 86 -74.06 -36.07 29.14
CA TRP A 86 -74.06 -34.74 28.52
C TRP A 86 -73.25 -33.75 29.38
N ALA A 87 -72.58 -32.80 28.74
CA ALA A 87 -72.28 -31.49 29.32
C ALA A 87 -72.20 -30.46 28.19
N LEU A 88 -73.04 -29.42 28.23
CA LEU A 88 -72.86 -28.23 27.39
C LEU A 88 -71.69 -27.42 27.94
N LEU A 89 -70.76 -27.01 27.09
CA LEU A 89 -70.02 -25.77 27.28
C LEU A 89 -69.97 -25.03 25.94
N THR A 90 -70.55 -23.83 25.91
CA THR A 90 -70.54 -22.95 24.75
C THR A 90 -69.15 -22.32 24.60
N ILE A 91 -68.32 -22.90 23.73
CA ILE A 91 -67.13 -22.23 23.22
C ILE A 91 -67.52 -21.60 21.88
N GLY A 92 -67.53 -20.26 21.84
CA GLY A 92 -67.55 -19.55 20.56
C GLY A 92 -66.24 -19.86 19.85
N ALA A 93 -66.31 -20.55 18.71
CA ALA A 93 -65.14 -20.81 17.90
C ALA A 93 -64.66 -19.49 17.27
N LEU A 94 -63.72 -18.81 17.93
CA LEU A 94 -62.79 -17.92 17.23
C LEU A 94 -61.97 -18.81 16.30
N THR A 95 -62.43 -18.90 15.05
CA THR A 95 -61.63 -19.42 13.95
C THR A 95 -60.49 -18.44 13.72
N LEU A 96 -59.35 -18.70 14.37
CA LEU A 96 -58.06 -18.23 13.89
C LEU A 96 -57.84 -18.87 12.52
N SER A 97 -58.32 -18.19 11.48
CA SER A 97 -57.90 -18.46 10.11
C SER A 97 -56.43 -18.03 10.04
N ALA A 98 -55.53 -19.00 10.15
CA ALA A 98 -54.18 -18.84 9.65
C ALA A 98 -54.30 -18.48 8.17
N GLN A 99 -54.02 -17.23 7.82
CA GLN A 99 -53.93 -16.86 6.42
C GLN A 99 -52.72 -17.58 5.84
N ALA A 100 -52.90 -18.19 4.67
CA ALA A 100 -51.77 -18.78 3.96
C ALA A 100 -50.86 -17.63 3.55
N GLN A 101 -49.61 -17.66 4.02
CA GLN A 101 -48.63 -16.64 3.64
C GLN A 101 -48.28 -16.81 2.17
N ASN A 102 -48.26 -15.70 1.45
CA ASN A 102 -47.80 -15.62 0.07
C ASN A 102 -46.28 -15.53 0.08
N ILE A 103 -45.62 -16.67 -0.08
CA ILE A 103 -44.17 -16.83 -0.06
C ILE A 103 -43.66 -16.92 -1.50
N TRP A 104 -42.77 -16.01 -1.89
CA TRP A 104 -41.91 -16.19 -3.06
C TRP A 104 -40.69 -17.03 -2.67
N TYR A 105 -40.35 -18.01 -3.51
CA TYR A 105 -39.12 -18.78 -3.41
C TYR A 105 -38.23 -18.39 -4.56
N GLU A 106 -36.97 -18.08 -4.27
CA GLU A 106 -35.96 -17.75 -5.25
C GLU A 106 -35.84 -18.82 -6.36
N GLN A 107 -35.62 -18.38 -7.61
CA GLN A 107 -35.57 -19.23 -8.80
C GLN A 107 -34.22 -19.13 -9.54
N GLY A 108 -33.22 -19.88 -9.09
CA GLY A 108 -31.84 -19.70 -9.56
C GLY A 108 -31.12 -18.74 -8.62
N ASP A 109 -30.26 -17.87 -9.15
CA ASP A 109 -29.76 -16.68 -8.45
C ASP A 109 -30.69 -15.49 -8.80
N ALA A 110 -30.90 -14.54 -7.88
CA ALA A 110 -31.82 -13.42 -8.10
C ALA A 110 -31.21 -12.20 -8.84
N GLY A 111 -29.89 -12.14 -8.92
CA GLY A 111 -29.08 -11.18 -9.70
C GLY A 111 -28.81 -9.86 -8.99
N ASP A 112 -27.60 -9.33 -9.15
CA ASP A 112 -27.08 -8.19 -8.38
C ASP A 112 -27.66 -6.80 -8.77
N MET A 113 -28.34 -6.70 -9.92
CA MET A 113 -28.64 -5.43 -10.59
C MET A 113 -30.12 -5.28 -10.93
N PRO A 114 -30.65 -4.03 -11.01
CA PRO A 114 -32.06 -3.78 -11.36
C PRO A 114 -32.51 -4.42 -12.68
N GLU A 115 -31.61 -4.53 -13.66
CA GLU A 115 -31.86 -5.16 -14.98
C GLU A 115 -31.87 -6.70 -14.92
N THR A 116 -31.27 -7.30 -13.90
CA THR A 116 -31.22 -8.76 -13.69
C THR A 116 -32.17 -9.24 -12.59
N ALA A 117 -32.68 -8.31 -11.77
CA ALA A 117 -33.46 -8.57 -10.57
C ALA A 117 -34.65 -9.51 -10.82
N GLN A 118 -34.87 -10.42 -9.88
CA GLN A 118 -35.88 -11.45 -10.02
C GLN A 118 -37.30 -10.90 -9.86
N SER A 119 -38.16 -11.20 -10.84
CA SER A 119 -39.58 -10.87 -10.81
C SER A 119 -40.34 -11.76 -9.82
N THR A 120 -40.96 -11.18 -8.80
CA THR A 120 -41.57 -11.90 -7.67
C THR A 120 -43.01 -12.39 -7.94
N GLY A 121 -43.29 -13.14 -9.01
CA GLY A 121 -44.58 -13.84 -9.16
C GLY A 121 -45.83 -12.95 -9.34
N SER A 122 -46.93 -13.23 -8.63
CA SER A 122 -48.23 -12.53 -8.77
C SER A 122 -49.11 -12.62 -7.50
N PHE A 123 -48.51 -12.36 -6.34
CA PHE A 123 -49.13 -12.33 -5.02
C PHE A 123 -49.57 -10.92 -4.59
N ASP A 124 -50.67 -10.87 -3.86
CA ASP A 124 -51.22 -9.67 -3.22
C ASP A 124 -51.86 -10.07 -1.87
N PRO A 125 -51.26 -9.71 -0.71
CA PRO A 125 -49.92 -9.11 -0.54
C PRO A 125 -48.80 -10.10 -0.88
N LEU A 126 -47.55 -9.64 -0.93
CA LEU A 126 -46.35 -10.49 -0.85
C LEU A 126 -45.85 -10.48 0.60
N ASP A 127 -45.91 -11.61 1.30
CA ASP A 127 -45.61 -11.69 2.74
C ASP A 127 -44.15 -12.05 3.03
N GLN A 128 -43.53 -12.88 2.18
CA GLN A 128 -42.16 -13.35 2.34
C GLN A 128 -41.45 -13.56 1.00
N ILE A 129 -40.13 -13.35 1.03
CA ILE A 129 -39.16 -13.86 0.05
C ILE A 129 -38.23 -14.83 0.78
N GLN A 130 -38.01 -16.03 0.26
CA GLN A 130 -37.07 -17.02 0.78
C GLN A 130 -36.04 -17.37 -0.28
N GLY A 131 -34.75 -17.28 0.08
CA GLY A 131 -33.63 -17.45 -0.83
C GLY A 131 -32.34 -17.94 -0.14
N THR A 132 -31.25 -18.00 -0.89
CA THR A 132 -29.93 -18.49 -0.47
C THR A 132 -28.82 -17.70 -1.17
N LEU A 133 -28.20 -16.78 -0.42
CA LEU A 133 -27.12 -15.94 -0.91
C LEU A 133 -25.79 -16.70 -0.89
N ASP A 134 -25.02 -16.65 -1.99
CA ASP A 134 -23.72 -17.33 -2.12
C ASP A 134 -22.55 -16.45 -1.53
N VAL A 135 -21.30 -16.73 -1.92
CA VAL A 135 -20.13 -15.92 -1.50
C VAL A 135 -19.99 -14.69 -2.40
N ASP A 136 -19.81 -13.51 -1.81
CA ASP A 136 -19.62 -12.22 -2.52
C ASP A 136 -20.77 -11.81 -3.44
N ASP A 137 -21.95 -12.34 -3.16
CA ASP A 137 -23.16 -12.32 -3.98
C ASP A 137 -24.16 -11.21 -3.59
N VAL A 138 -25.15 -10.94 -4.44
CA VAL A 138 -26.27 -10.01 -4.18
C VAL A 138 -27.55 -10.55 -4.82
N ASP A 139 -28.57 -10.77 -4.00
CA ASP A 139 -29.90 -11.10 -4.49
C ASP A 139 -30.79 -9.85 -4.57
N MET A 140 -31.26 -9.51 -5.77
CA MET A 140 -32.20 -8.40 -5.99
C MET A 140 -33.57 -8.86 -6.48
N TYR A 141 -34.63 -8.32 -5.88
CA TYR A 141 -36.02 -8.68 -6.15
C TYR A 141 -36.86 -7.46 -6.54
N ALA A 142 -37.62 -7.58 -7.63
CA ALA A 142 -38.61 -6.59 -7.99
C ALA A 142 -39.86 -6.73 -7.09
N ILE A 143 -40.26 -5.66 -6.40
CA ILE A 143 -41.46 -5.59 -5.56
C ILE A 143 -42.29 -4.34 -5.87
N TYR A 144 -43.60 -4.40 -5.63
CA TYR A 144 -44.47 -3.23 -5.76
C TYR A 144 -44.90 -2.76 -4.36
N ILE A 145 -44.44 -1.58 -3.94
CA ILE A 145 -44.84 -0.96 -2.68
C ILE A 145 -46.19 -0.28 -2.91
N THR A 146 -47.22 -0.73 -2.20
CA THR A 146 -48.60 -0.23 -2.34
C THR A 146 -48.92 0.92 -1.41
N ASP A 147 -48.36 0.89 -0.19
CA ASP A 147 -48.50 1.92 0.82
C ASP A 147 -47.15 2.14 1.51
N PRO A 148 -46.40 3.19 1.13
CA PRO A 148 -45.16 3.55 1.79
C PRO A 148 -45.27 3.80 3.29
N ALA A 149 -46.46 4.08 3.84
CA ALA A 149 -46.62 4.30 5.29
C ALA A 149 -46.69 2.99 6.10
N SER A 150 -46.97 1.85 5.45
CA SER A 150 -46.98 0.51 6.06
C SER A 150 -45.91 -0.44 5.51
N PHE A 151 -45.04 0.05 4.63
CA PHE A 151 -43.93 -0.71 4.09
C PHE A 151 -42.87 -1.04 5.14
N SER A 152 -42.47 -2.31 5.18
CA SER A 152 -41.31 -2.81 5.91
C SER A 152 -40.77 -4.05 5.19
N ALA A 153 -39.45 -4.19 5.12
CA ALA A 153 -38.77 -5.43 4.76
C ALA A 153 -37.75 -5.76 5.84
N SER A 154 -37.82 -6.96 6.43
CA SER A 154 -37.02 -7.34 7.59
C SER A 154 -36.42 -8.74 7.45
N THR A 155 -35.13 -8.88 7.77
CA THR A 155 -34.45 -10.18 7.89
C THR A 155 -34.37 -10.69 9.33
N VAL A 156 -34.95 -9.97 10.30
CA VAL A 156 -34.88 -10.30 11.74
C VAL A 156 -35.62 -11.61 12.04
N ASN A 157 -34.89 -12.59 12.58
CA ASN A 157 -35.27 -14.02 12.69
C ASN A 157 -35.40 -14.78 11.35
N GLY A 158 -35.08 -14.14 10.22
CA GLY A 158 -35.09 -14.73 8.88
C GLY A 158 -33.70 -15.16 8.39
N ALA A 159 -32.64 -14.57 8.93
CA ALA A 159 -31.25 -14.98 8.73
C ALA A 159 -30.55 -15.28 10.08
N THR A 160 -29.41 -15.98 10.03
CA THR A 160 -28.55 -16.26 11.19
C THR A 160 -27.14 -15.67 11.02
N TRP A 161 -27.01 -14.73 10.11
CA TRP A 161 -25.78 -14.10 9.65
C TRP A 161 -26.07 -12.63 9.35
N ASP A 162 -25.00 -11.88 9.14
CA ASP A 162 -24.95 -10.41 9.10
C ASP A 162 -25.50 -9.87 7.77
N THR A 163 -26.76 -9.41 7.77
CA THR A 163 -27.48 -9.01 6.55
C THR A 163 -27.53 -7.50 6.37
N GLN A 164 -27.32 -7.03 5.14
CA GLN A 164 -27.65 -5.67 4.72
C GLN A 164 -28.86 -5.69 3.78
N LEU A 165 -29.77 -4.72 3.92
CA LEU A 165 -30.93 -4.53 3.05
C LEU A 165 -30.87 -3.15 2.37
N PHE A 166 -31.02 -3.13 1.05
CA PHE A 166 -31.05 -1.92 0.24
C PHE A 166 -32.32 -1.88 -0.61
N LEU A 167 -32.92 -0.70 -0.72
CA LEU A 167 -34.05 -0.43 -1.62
C LEU A 167 -33.63 0.56 -2.69
N PHE A 168 -34.00 0.27 -3.93
CA PHE A 168 -33.81 1.14 -5.09
C PHE A 168 -35.14 1.46 -5.77
N ASP A 169 -35.27 2.64 -6.37
CA ASP A 169 -36.45 3.05 -7.13
C ASP A 169 -36.52 2.34 -8.50
N ALA A 170 -37.58 2.62 -9.27
CA ALA A 170 -37.77 2.03 -10.59
C ALA A 170 -36.66 2.36 -11.62
N ASP A 171 -35.86 3.42 -11.39
CA ASP A 171 -34.68 3.80 -12.20
C ASP A 171 -33.38 3.19 -11.64
N GLY A 172 -33.43 2.43 -10.53
CA GLY A 172 -32.29 1.85 -9.85
C GLY A 172 -31.55 2.79 -8.88
N LYS A 173 -32.11 3.97 -8.56
CA LYS A 173 -31.51 4.93 -7.60
C LYS A 173 -31.76 4.51 -6.16
N GLY A 174 -30.79 4.74 -5.28
CA GLY A 174 -30.93 4.41 -3.87
C GLY A 174 -32.12 5.11 -3.20
N VAL A 175 -32.81 4.40 -2.30
CA VAL A 175 -34.00 4.89 -1.59
C VAL A 175 -33.81 4.78 -0.08
N VAL A 176 -33.54 3.59 0.44
CA VAL A 176 -33.23 3.37 1.87
C VAL A 176 -32.30 2.18 2.05
N ALA A 177 -31.38 2.25 3.01
CA ALA A 177 -30.48 1.17 3.39
C ALA A 177 -30.49 0.96 4.91
N GLU A 178 -30.34 -0.28 5.37
CA GLU A 178 -30.19 -0.66 6.79
C GLU A 178 -29.25 -1.87 6.89
N ASP A 179 -28.45 -1.90 7.95
CA ASP A 179 -27.52 -2.97 8.31
C ASP A 179 -28.05 -3.71 9.55
N ASP A 180 -28.30 -2.98 10.64
CA ASP A 180 -28.23 -3.57 11.99
C ASP A 180 -29.42 -3.14 12.88
N THR A 181 -30.59 -3.78 12.73
CA THR A 181 -31.79 -3.44 13.51
C THR A 181 -31.79 -4.08 14.91
N GLY A 182 -30.88 -3.63 15.77
CA GLY A 182 -30.75 -4.07 17.17
C GLY A 182 -30.00 -5.39 17.37
N GLY A 183 -29.31 -5.83 16.32
CA GLY A 183 -28.51 -7.05 16.16
C GLY A 183 -28.28 -7.26 14.67
N LEU A 184 -27.49 -8.29 14.30
CA LEU A 184 -26.95 -8.62 12.95
C LEU A 184 -28.00 -8.91 11.84
N GLN A 185 -29.17 -8.26 11.88
CA GLN A 185 -30.24 -8.38 10.91
C GLN A 185 -30.91 -7.04 10.64
N SER A 186 -30.95 -6.66 9.37
CA SER A 186 -31.50 -5.40 8.86
C SER A 186 -33.03 -5.39 8.70
N THR A 187 -33.61 -4.20 8.87
CA THR A 187 -35.03 -3.88 8.63
C THR A 187 -35.21 -2.49 8.02
N ILE A 188 -35.39 -2.42 6.71
CA ILE A 188 -35.73 -1.16 6.03
C ILE A 188 -37.24 -0.86 6.11
N ASN A 189 -37.58 0.41 6.24
CA ASN A 189 -38.96 0.92 6.30
C ASN A 189 -38.98 2.43 5.98
N ASN A 190 -40.17 3.05 5.96
CA ASN A 190 -40.29 4.47 5.63
C ASN A 190 -40.27 5.45 6.81
N ALA A 191 -39.71 5.08 7.98
CA ALA A 191 -39.71 5.95 9.16
C ALA A 191 -39.00 7.30 8.92
N ASN A 192 -37.97 7.32 8.06
CA ASN A 192 -37.23 8.53 7.67
C ASN A 192 -37.79 9.22 6.40
N GLY A 193 -38.93 8.76 5.86
CA GLY A 193 -39.62 9.42 4.74
C GLY A 193 -38.95 9.28 3.38
N CYS A 194 -38.02 8.32 3.22
CA CYS A 194 -37.24 8.15 2.00
C CYS A 194 -38.03 7.55 0.82
N ILE A 195 -39.15 6.85 1.09
CA ILE A 195 -40.00 6.21 0.07
C ILE A 195 -41.16 7.18 -0.26
N PRO A 196 -41.12 7.91 -1.39
CA PRO A 196 -41.98 9.07 -1.61
C PRO A 196 -43.39 8.72 -2.09
N SER A 197 -43.57 7.56 -2.74
CA SER A 197 -44.83 7.16 -3.37
C SER A 197 -44.94 5.65 -3.58
N PRO A 198 -46.16 5.10 -3.70
CA PRO A 198 -46.35 3.73 -4.20
C PRO A 198 -45.73 3.56 -5.59
N GLY A 199 -45.25 2.34 -5.91
CA GLY A 199 -44.59 2.07 -7.20
C GLY A 199 -43.78 0.78 -7.21
N LEU A 200 -43.08 0.54 -8.34
CA LEU A 200 -42.05 -0.49 -8.48
C LEU A 200 -40.78 -0.04 -7.75
N TYR A 201 -40.19 -0.97 -6.99
CA TYR A 201 -38.90 -0.83 -6.32
C TYR A 201 -38.12 -2.15 -6.46
N TYR A 202 -36.80 -2.07 -6.33
CA TYR A 202 -35.93 -3.24 -6.24
C TYR A 202 -35.40 -3.37 -4.82
N LEU A 203 -35.60 -4.52 -4.21
CA LEU A 203 -35.14 -4.89 -2.88
C LEU A 203 -33.93 -5.81 -3.01
N ALA A 204 -32.77 -5.33 -2.61
CA ALA A 204 -31.55 -6.13 -2.55
C ALA A 204 -31.25 -6.58 -1.13
N ILE A 205 -30.73 -7.80 -0.99
CA ILE A 205 -30.09 -8.31 0.22
C ILE A 205 -28.63 -8.64 -0.09
N THR A 206 -27.73 -8.20 0.79
CA THR A 206 -26.32 -8.58 0.76
C THR A 206 -25.86 -9.03 2.14
N ARG A 207 -24.60 -9.43 2.25
CA ARG A 207 -23.93 -9.70 3.52
C ARG A 207 -23.00 -8.55 3.89
N TYR A 208 -22.96 -8.18 5.16
CA TYR A 208 -21.98 -7.22 5.67
C TYR A 208 -20.53 -7.61 5.28
N ASN A 209 -19.71 -6.75 4.68
CA ASN A 209 -19.95 -5.36 4.27
C ASN A 209 -19.92 -5.20 2.75
N LYS A 210 -21.04 -5.48 2.08
CA LYS A 210 -21.18 -5.44 0.63
C LYS A 210 -22.14 -4.32 0.22
N ASP A 211 -21.58 -3.13 0.11
CA ASP A 211 -22.27 -1.87 -0.16
C ASP A 211 -22.44 -1.60 -1.67
N PRO A 212 -23.53 -0.95 -2.09
CA PRO A 212 -23.76 -0.57 -3.48
C PRO A 212 -22.98 0.70 -3.87
N LEU A 213 -22.40 0.65 -5.07
CA LEU A 213 -21.62 1.72 -5.69
C LEU A 213 -22.36 2.32 -6.90
N GLY A 214 -22.21 3.62 -7.09
CA GLY A 214 -22.86 4.40 -8.13
C GLY A 214 -22.19 4.27 -9.50
N CYS A 215 -22.67 5.02 -10.48
CA CYS A 215 -22.15 4.99 -11.86
C CYS A 215 -20.69 5.40 -12.01
N ASN A 216 -20.10 6.01 -10.98
CA ASN A 216 -18.68 6.38 -10.93
C ASN A 216 -17.94 5.58 -9.82
N ASP A 217 -18.50 4.43 -9.46
CA ASP A 217 -18.06 3.46 -8.45
C ASP A 217 -17.63 4.09 -7.10
N SER A 218 -18.42 5.06 -6.63
CA SER A 218 -18.39 5.58 -5.25
C SER A 218 -19.69 5.20 -4.52
N GLY A 219 -19.67 5.10 -3.19
CA GLY A 219 -20.84 4.65 -2.41
C GLY A 219 -22.09 5.54 -2.55
N LEU A 220 -23.27 4.90 -2.66
CA LEU A 220 -24.56 5.62 -2.58
C LEU A 220 -24.89 6.04 -1.14
N TRP A 221 -24.46 5.25 -0.16
CA TRP A 221 -24.54 5.54 1.27
C TRP A 221 -23.13 5.69 1.87
N SER A 222 -23.06 6.37 3.02
CA SER A 222 -21.88 6.46 3.90
C SER A 222 -22.14 5.85 5.29
N THR A 223 -23.41 5.65 5.65
CA THR A 223 -23.88 4.81 6.76
C THR A 223 -25.20 4.16 6.35
N ASN A 224 -25.53 2.99 6.92
CA ASN A 224 -26.69 2.18 6.55
C ASN A 224 -27.61 2.01 7.78
N ASP A 225 -28.29 3.08 8.21
CA ASP A 225 -29.07 3.16 9.47
C ASP A 225 -30.58 3.44 9.22
N ASN A 226 -31.21 2.66 8.32
CA ASN A 226 -32.55 2.90 7.76
C ASN A 226 -32.71 4.32 7.18
N ASN A 227 -31.66 4.82 6.54
CA ASN A 227 -31.50 6.19 6.09
C ASN A 227 -31.58 6.32 4.56
N CYS A 228 -31.94 7.51 4.09
CA CYS A 228 -31.89 7.85 2.68
C CYS A 228 -30.41 8.01 2.23
N PRO A 229 -30.09 7.82 0.94
CA PRO A 229 -28.71 7.91 0.43
C PRO A 229 -27.97 9.16 0.91
N ASN A 230 -26.81 8.94 1.53
CA ASN A 230 -25.95 9.97 2.12
C ASN A 230 -24.47 9.82 1.72
N GLY A 231 -24.17 9.05 0.67
CA GLY A 231 -22.83 8.86 0.12
C GLY A 231 -22.48 9.83 -1.03
N PRO A 232 -21.22 9.78 -1.53
CA PRO A 232 -20.75 10.58 -2.67
C PRO A 232 -21.57 10.42 -3.97
N GLU A 233 -22.29 9.32 -4.13
CA GLU A 233 -23.20 9.07 -5.26
C GLU A 233 -24.65 8.84 -4.83
N SER A 234 -25.08 9.51 -3.75
CA SER A 234 -26.44 9.48 -3.21
C SER A 234 -27.60 9.74 -4.20
N THR A 235 -27.34 10.30 -5.38
CA THR A 235 -28.36 10.51 -6.44
C THR A 235 -28.18 9.60 -7.66
N SER A 236 -27.18 8.72 -7.66
CA SER A 236 -26.92 7.76 -8.73
C SER A 236 -27.85 6.55 -8.65
N ARG A 237 -27.99 5.84 -9.77
CA ARG A 237 -28.36 4.42 -9.76
C ARG A 237 -27.19 3.56 -9.28
N VAL A 238 -27.49 2.38 -8.73
CA VAL A 238 -26.47 1.35 -8.49
C VAL A 238 -25.86 0.90 -9.82
N ASN A 239 -24.56 0.59 -9.81
CA ASN A 239 -23.77 0.16 -10.96
C ASN A 239 -22.94 -1.10 -10.65
N SER A 240 -22.42 -1.17 -9.44
CA SER A 240 -21.54 -2.22 -8.95
C SER A 240 -21.65 -2.32 -7.42
N TRP A 241 -20.92 -3.23 -6.82
CA TRP A 241 -20.93 -3.49 -5.37
C TRP A 241 -19.51 -3.67 -4.87
N THR A 242 -19.25 -3.39 -3.59
CA THR A 242 -17.98 -3.75 -2.96
C THR A 242 -17.82 -5.29 -2.87
N THR A 243 -16.65 -5.74 -2.42
CA THR A 243 -16.41 -7.16 -2.10
C THR A 243 -16.77 -7.43 -0.63
N SER A 244 -17.46 -8.55 -0.36
CA SER A 244 -17.57 -9.07 1.00
C SER A 244 -16.30 -9.87 1.35
N THR A 245 -16.32 -10.62 2.45
CA THR A 245 -15.19 -11.50 2.84
C THR A 245 -15.61 -12.90 3.27
N SER A 246 -16.89 -13.27 3.22
CA SER A 246 -17.35 -14.53 3.82
C SER A 246 -18.70 -15.06 3.30
N ALA A 247 -18.84 -16.39 3.26
CA ALA A 247 -20.01 -17.11 2.73
C ALA A 247 -21.30 -16.83 3.51
N ALA A 248 -22.33 -16.35 2.80
CA ALA A 248 -23.67 -16.17 3.34
C ALA A 248 -24.44 -17.50 3.38
N GLY A 249 -25.77 -17.48 3.29
CA GLY A 249 -26.58 -18.68 3.29
C GLY A 249 -28.08 -18.40 3.17
N SER A 250 -28.90 -19.34 3.62
CA SER A 250 -30.36 -19.19 3.56
C SER A 250 -30.85 -17.98 4.35
N TYR A 251 -31.82 -17.26 3.77
CA TYR A 251 -32.49 -16.14 4.41
C TYR A 251 -34.01 -16.17 4.16
N THR A 252 -34.72 -15.38 4.94
CA THR A 252 -36.13 -15.03 4.73
C THR A 252 -36.28 -13.54 4.97
N ILE A 253 -36.84 -12.82 3.99
CA ILE A 253 -37.24 -11.43 4.14
C ILE A 253 -38.75 -11.41 4.42
N PHE A 254 -39.14 -10.90 5.58
CA PHE A 254 -40.55 -10.67 5.94
C PHE A 254 -40.98 -9.29 5.44
N LEU A 255 -42.14 -9.22 4.78
CA LEU A 255 -42.63 -8.03 4.10
C LEU A 255 -43.98 -7.55 4.65
N THR A 256 -44.15 -6.23 4.72
CA THR A 256 -45.46 -5.57 4.86
C THR A 256 -45.58 -4.44 3.83
N GLY A 257 -46.81 -4.08 3.44
CA GLY A 257 -47.05 -2.99 2.47
C GLY A 257 -46.62 -3.28 1.02
N ALA A 258 -46.22 -4.52 0.72
CA ALA A 258 -45.68 -4.93 -0.58
C ALA A 258 -46.58 -5.94 -1.32
N GLN A 259 -46.49 -5.92 -2.65
CA GLN A 259 -47.07 -6.88 -3.59
C GLN A 259 -45.97 -7.40 -4.52
N SER A 260 -46.27 -8.50 -5.20
CA SER A 260 -45.45 -9.01 -6.30
C SER A 260 -45.30 -8.01 -7.45
N ALA A 261 -44.12 -8.00 -8.08
CA ALA A 261 -43.86 -7.20 -9.27
C ALA A 261 -43.07 -7.96 -10.36
N THR A 262 -43.22 -7.46 -11.58
CA THR A 262 -42.32 -7.77 -12.69
C THR A 262 -41.19 -6.75 -12.69
N ALA A 263 -39.95 -7.22 -12.84
CA ALA A 263 -38.78 -6.36 -13.01
C ALA A 263 -38.92 -5.48 -14.27
N GLY A 264 -38.36 -4.26 -14.21
CA GLY A 264 -38.31 -3.34 -15.33
C GLY A 264 -37.09 -3.58 -16.22
N ASP A 265 -36.83 -2.60 -17.07
CA ASP A 265 -35.60 -2.46 -17.88
C ASP A 265 -35.11 -1.01 -17.67
N PRO A 266 -34.57 -0.68 -16.47
CA PRO A 266 -34.05 0.65 -16.20
C PRO A 266 -32.83 0.96 -17.06
N ALA A 267 -32.51 2.26 -17.21
CA ALA A 267 -31.43 2.68 -18.08
C ALA A 267 -30.06 2.38 -17.46
N ASP A 268 -29.13 1.85 -18.27
CA ASP A 268 -27.70 1.74 -17.95
C ASP A 268 -27.11 3.06 -17.42
N CYS A 269 -26.03 2.95 -16.65
CA CYS A 269 -25.26 4.12 -16.25
C CYS A 269 -24.79 4.95 -17.45
N PRO A 270 -24.91 6.29 -17.41
CA PRO A 270 -24.35 7.14 -18.44
C PRO A 270 -22.81 7.01 -18.44
N PRO A 271 -22.14 7.15 -19.60
CA PRO A 271 -20.69 7.22 -19.65
C PRO A 271 -20.14 8.32 -18.73
N PHE A 272 -19.03 8.05 -18.05
CA PHE A 272 -18.37 9.06 -17.22
C PHE A 272 -17.76 10.17 -18.09
N GLU A 273 -18.26 11.40 -17.88
CA GLU A 273 -17.82 12.66 -18.49
C GLU A 273 -16.68 13.28 -17.67
N GLY A 274 -15.45 12.84 -17.95
CA GLY A 274 -14.23 13.28 -17.27
C GLY A 274 -13.04 12.40 -17.68
N TRP A 275 -11.92 12.57 -16.98
CA TRP A 275 -10.74 11.73 -17.14
C TRP A 275 -10.77 10.56 -16.16
N ASP A 276 -10.83 9.34 -16.67
CA ASP A 276 -10.77 8.11 -15.87
C ASP A 276 -9.36 7.54 -15.92
N GLU A 277 -8.71 7.47 -14.75
CA GLU A 277 -7.33 7.02 -14.58
C GLU A 277 -7.04 5.68 -15.27
N GLN A 278 -7.96 4.72 -15.13
CA GLN A 278 -7.73 3.35 -15.59
C GLN A 278 -8.11 3.16 -17.06
N ARG A 279 -9.22 3.77 -17.48
CA ARG A 279 -9.76 3.66 -18.85
C ARG A 279 -9.01 4.55 -19.85
N ASP A 280 -8.70 5.79 -19.46
CA ASP A 280 -8.13 6.81 -20.34
C ASP A 280 -6.61 6.94 -20.15
N GLY A 281 -6.14 6.82 -18.90
CA GLY A 281 -4.71 6.83 -18.54
C GLY A 281 -4.01 5.49 -18.69
N GLY A 282 -4.71 4.39 -18.46
CA GLY A 282 -4.21 3.02 -18.64
C GLY A 282 -3.62 2.36 -17.39
N GLY A 283 -3.82 2.96 -16.22
CA GLY A 283 -3.32 2.48 -14.91
C GLY A 283 -3.08 3.65 -13.95
N ASP A 284 -2.51 3.33 -12.80
CA ASP A 284 -1.92 4.22 -11.77
C ASP A 284 -1.36 5.54 -12.35
N ALA A 285 -1.69 6.68 -11.72
CA ALA A 285 -1.29 7.99 -12.25
C ALA A 285 0.16 8.39 -11.92
N GLY A 286 0.86 7.61 -11.09
CA GLY A 286 2.24 7.83 -10.66
C GLY A 286 2.40 8.91 -9.61
N ASP A 287 3.41 8.77 -8.75
CA ASP A 287 3.62 9.60 -7.56
C ASP A 287 4.61 10.77 -7.75
N MET A 288 5.23 10.92 -8.93
CA MET A 288 6.18 12.00 -9.26
C MET A 288 5.75 12.81 -10.49
N PRO A 289 6.21 14.07 -10.66
CA PRO A 289 5.91 14.89 -11.84
C PRO A 289 6.40 14.26 -13.16
N GLU A 290 7.46 13.45 -13.10
CA GLU A 290 8.02 12.68 -14.21
C GLU A 290 7.19 11.44 -14.59
N THR A 291 6.45 10.87 -13.62
CA THR A 291 5.56 9.70 -13.83
C THR A 291 4.11 10.10 -14.05
N ALA A 292 3.78 11.37 -13.82
CA ALA A 292 2.42 11.91 -13.81
C ALA A 292 1.62 11.63 -15.09
N GLN A 293 0.35 11.30 -14.90
CA GLN A 293 -0.54 10.94 -15.98
C GLN A 293 -1.00 12.15 -16.82
N SER A 294 -0.98 11.98 -18.14
CA SER A 294 -1.41 13.01 -19.10
C SER A 294 -2.92 13.00 -19.31
N THR A 295 -3.65 14.02 -18.86
CA THR A 295 -5.13 14.08 -18.88
C THR A 295 -5.76 14.49 -20.24
N GLY A 296 -5.11 14.14 -21.35
CA GLY A 296 -5.61 14.41 -22.69
C GLY A 296 -5.60 15.91 -23.08
N SER A 297 -6.64 16.36 -23.78
CA SER A 297 -6.77 17.76 -24.23
C SER A 297 -8.23 18.20 -24.30
N GLY A 298 -8.55 19.40 -23.83
CA GLY A 298 -9.92 19.93 -23.76
C GLY A 298 -10.26 20.44 -22.37
N VAL A 299 -11.51 20.80 -22.11
CA VAL A 299 -11.95 21.20 -20.76
C VAL A 299 -11.96 19.96 -19.86
N LEU A 300 -11.36 20.07 -18.68
CA LEU A 300 -11.32 19.00 -17.69
C LEU A 300 -12.21 19.38 -16.50
N THR A 301 -13.36 18.71 -16.37
CA THR A 301 -14.38 18.98 -15.34
C THR A 301 -14.34 18.01 -14.17
N ALA A 302 -13.85 16.79 -14.42
CA ALA A 302 -13.70 15.76 -13.40
C ALA A 302 -12.51 14.86 -13.73
N ILE A 303 -11.81 14.41 -12.69
CA ILE A 303 -10.90 13.27 -12.72
C ILE A 303 -11.50 12.21 -11.80
N ARG A 304 -11.45 10.95 -12.21
CA ARG A 304 -11.82 9.79 -11.40
C ARG A 304 -10.61 8.86 -11.30
N GLY A 305 -10.26 8.46 -10.08
CA GLY A 305 -9.10 7.63 -9.81
C GLY A 305 -9.25 6.71 -8.59
N THR A 306 -8.18 6.02 -8.22
CA THR A 306 -8.16 5.05 -7.10
C THR A 306 -6.81 4.98 -6.42
N ILE A 307 -6.74 5.37 -5.15
CA ILE A 307 -5.60 5.06 -4.27
C ILE A 307 -5.63 3.55 -4.01
N GLY A 308 -4.85 2.81 -4.78
CA GLY A 308 -4.90 1.34 -4.92
C GLY A 308 -4.07 0.59 -3.88
N ALA A 309 -3.07 1.24 -3.28
CA ALA A 309 -2.18 0.65 -2.29
C ALA A 309 -1.93 1.58 -1.08
N ALA A 310 -1.37 1.02 0.01
CA ALA A 310 -0.90 1.83 1.12
C ALA A 310 0.21 2.77 0.66
N ASN A 311 0.16 4.03 1.11
CA ASN A 311 1.07 5.13 0.72
C ASN A 311 1.00 5.56 -0.75
N ASP A 312 0.03 5.08 -1.51
CA ASP A 312 -0.17 5.45 -2.91
C ASP A 312 -0.58 6.93 -3.07
N VAL A 313 -0.21 7.52 -4.21
CA VAL A 313 -0.39 8.94 -4.56
C VAL A 313 -0.47 9.07 -6.08
N ASP A 314 -1.56 9.66 -6.55
CA ASP A 314 -1.80 9.91 -7.97
C ASP A 314 -1.45 11.34 -8.38
N ILE A 315 -0.72 11.53 -9.49
CA ILE A 315 -0.41 12.84 -10.06
C ILE A 315 -0.93 12.98 -11.50
N TYR A 316 -1.70 14.04 -11.74
CA TYR A 316 -2.28 14.37 -13.04
C TYR A 316 -1.70 15.67 -13.62
N ALA A 317 -1.19 15.61 -14.84
CA ALA A 317 -0.82 16.80 -15.60
C ALA A 317 -2.07 17.54 -16.08
N ILE A 318 -2.23 18.82 -15.71
CA ILE A 318 -3.35 19.69 -16.10
C ILE A 318 -2.86 21.04 -16.60
N TYR A 319 -3.66 21.72 -17.42
CA TYR A 319 -3.39 23.08 -17.88
C TYR A 319 -4.36 24.07 -17.25
N ILE A 320 -3.84 25.07 -16.55
CA ILE A 320 -4.63 26.15 -15.94
C ILE A 320 -4.52 27.38 -16.86
N SER A 321 -5.62 27.74 -17.53
CA SER A 321 -5.64 28.87 -18.47
C SER A 321 -5.98 30.21 -17.82
N ASP A 322 -6.70 30.20 -16.70
CA ASP A 322 -7.01 31.38 -15.89
C ASP A 322 -6.88 30.99 -14.40
N PRO A 323 -5.79 31.39 -13.72
CA PRO A 323 -5.61 31.11 -12.31
C PRO A 323 -6.71 31.65 -11.40
N SER A 324 -7.47 32.67 -11.81
CA SER A 324 -8.58 33.21 -11.01
C SER A 324 -9.86 32.37 -11.10
N ALA A 325 -9.99 31.55 -12.13
CA ALA A 325 -11.11 30.64 -12.34
C ALA A 325 -10.82 29.20 -11.88
N PHE A 326 -9.60 28.90 -11.44
CA PHE A 326 -9.20 27.55 -11.06
C PHE A 326 -9.72 27.13 -9.68
N SER A 327 -10.31 25.93 -9.61
CA SER A 327 -10.41 25.17 -8.36
C SER A 327 -10.45 23.67 -8.63
N ALA A 328 -9.91 22.88 -7.71
CA ALA A 328 -10.05 21.42 -7.66
C ALA A 328 -10.52 21.00 -6.25
N THR A 329 -11.45 20.04 -6.16
CA THR A 329 -11.98 19.56 -4.87
C THR A 329 -12.43 18.11 -4.91
N THR A 330 -12.26 17.41 -3.79
CA THR A 330 -12.76 16.05 -3.57
C THR A 330 -14.08 16.03 -2.78
N VAL A 331 -14.63 17.19 -2.40
CA VAL A 331 -15.89 17.32 -1.65
C VAL A 331 -17.05 16.75 -2.46
N GLY A 332 -17.73 15.73 -1.91
CA GLY A 332 -18.76 14.95 -2.62
C GLY A 332 -18.21 13.98 -3.68
N GLY A 333 -16.90 13.94 -3.87
CA GLY A 333 -16.21 13.06 -4.80
C GLY A 333 -15.72 11.76 -4.14
N THR A 334 -15.52 11.77 -2.83
CA THR A 334 -15.14 10.61 -2.00
C THR A 334 -15.54 10.84 -0.52
N SER A 335 -15.50 9.79 0.29
CA SER A 335 -15.56 9.85 1.76
C SER A 335 -14.19 9.81 2.43
N LEU A 336 -13.11 9.56 1.66
CA LEU A 336 -11.73 9.51 2.14
C LEU A 336 -11.27 10.85 2.75
N ASP A 337 -10.29 10.76 3.65
CA ASP A 337 -9.54 11.90 4.20
C ASP A 337 -8.38 12.21 3.25
N THR A 338 -8.53 13.27 2.44
CA THR A 338 -7.68 13.55 1.28
C THR A 338 -6.73 14.72 1.52
N ALA A 339 -5.71 14.83 0.68
CA ALA A 339 -4.94 16.05 0.50
C ALA A 339 -4.73 16.31 -1.00
N LEU A 340 -5.01 17.54 -1.44
CA LEU A 340 -4.77 18.00 -2.81
C LEU A 340 -3.55 18.93 -2.84
N TRP A 341 -2.63 18.65 -3.75
CA TRP A 341 -1.37 19.38 -3.93
C TRP A 341 -1.24 19.83 -5.38
N LEU A 342 -0.72 21.02 -5.61
CA LEU A 342 -0.44 21.56 -6.93
C LEU A 342 1.04 21.92 -7.03
N PHE A 343 1.68 21.43 -8.08
CA PHE A 343 3.07 21.74 -8.44
C PHE A 343 3.11 22.43 -9.82
N ASP A 344 4.10 23.31 -10.03
CA ASP A 344 4.31 23.97 -11.33
C ASP A 344 4.96 23.02 -12.36
N ALA A 345 5.15 23.51 -13.58
CA ALA A 345 5.77 22.76 -14.68
C ALA A 345 7.21 22.25 -14.41
N ASN A 346 7.86 22.64 -13.31
CA ASN A 346 9.18 22.13 -12.88
C ASN A 346 9.07 21.24 -11.61
N GLY A 347 7.85 20.86 -11.21
CA GLY A 347 7.59 20.11 -9.98
C GLY A 347 7.67 20.95 -8.70
N LYS A 348 7.80 22.28 -8.76
CA LYS A 348 7.88 23.14 -7.56
C LYS A 348 6.51 23.29 -6.91
N GLY A 349 6.43 23.20 -5.59
CA GLY A 349 5.16 23.40 -4.86
C GLY A 349 4.51 24.76 -5.11
N VAL A 350 3.20 24.79 -5.29
CA VAL A 350 2.40 25.99 -5.61
C VAL A 350 1.30 26.23 -4.59
N VAL A 351 0.37 25.29 -4.42
CA VAL A 351 -0.72 25.39 -3.44
C VAL A 351 -1.12 24.00 -2.95
N HIS A 352 -1.52 23.88 -1.69
CA HIS A 352 -2.13 22.65 -1.17
C HIS A 352 -3.29 22.93 -0.22
N ASN A 353 -4.07 21.88 0.06
CA ASN A 353 -5.07 21.84 1.11
C ASN A 353 -5.35 20.37 1.54
N GLU A 354 -5.60 20.14 2.84
CA GLU A 354 -6.04 18.84 3.36
C GLU A 354 -7.55 18.85 3.57
N ASP A 355 -8.06 19.68 4.49
CA ASP A 355 -9.51 19.82 4.73
C ASP A 355 -10.10 21.04 4.00
N ASP A 356 -11.29 20.93 3.41
CA ASP A 356 -12.01 22.06 2.79
C ASP A 356 -12.06 23.29 3.72
N PRO A 357 -11.47 24.43 3.31
CA PRO A 357 -11.45 25.67 4.10
C PRO A 357 -12.83 26.28 4.33
N ASP A 358 -13.83 25.93 3.51
CA ASP A 358 -15.17 26.50 3.58
C ASP A 358 -16.12 25.65 4.45
N ALA A 359 -15.68 24.46 4.88
CA ALA A 359 -16.44 23.51 5.69
C ALA A 359 -16.00 23.49 7.17
N THR A 360 -16.96 23.42 8.09
CA THR A 360 -16.71 23.29 9.54
C THR A 360 -16.35 21.87 10.00
N THR A 361 -16.61 20.88 9.15
CA THR A 361 -16.47 19.43 9.39
C THR A 361 -16.24 18.72 8.06
N GLY A 362 -15.71 17.49 8.07
CA GLY A 362 -15.42 16.70 6.87
C GLY A 362 -13.96 16.80 6.44
N PHE A 363 -13.49 15.79 5.72
CA PHE A 363 -12.06 15.48 5.49
C PHE A 363 -11.64 15.55 4.01
N GLN A 364 -12.52 16.10 3.17
CA GLN A 364 -12.30 16.24 1.74
C GLN A 364 -11.66 17.61 1.46
N SER A 365 -10.73 17.65 0.52
CA SER A 365 -9.91 18.82 0.22
C SER A 365 -10.54 19.75 -0.83
N ARG A 366 -10.12 21.01 -0.81
CA ARG A 366 -10.39 21.98 -1.87
C ARG A 366 -9.21 22.95 -2.02
N ILE A 367 -8.61 22.97 -3.21
CA ILE A 367 -7.65 24.00 -3.63
C ILE A 367 -8.30 24.98 -4.62
N ASP A 368 -7.98 26.25 -4.48
CA ASP A 368 -8.27 27.32 -5.43
C ASP A 368 -7.23 28.44 -5.26
N ASN A 369 -7.34 29.52 -6.01
CA ASN A 369 -6.36 30.61 -5.97
C ASN A 369 -6.69 31.74 -4.97
N ARG A 370 -7.50 31.49 -3.92
CA ARG A 370 -7.81 32.51 -2.88
C ARG A 370 -6.58 33.08 -2.17
N SER A 371 -5.51 32.29 -2.14
CA SER A 371 -4.21 32.59 -1.54
C SER A 371 -3.23 33.26 -2.51
N PHE A 372 -3.61 33.43 -3.78
CA PHE A 372 -2.79 34.03 -4.85
C PHE A 372 -1.48 33.29 -5.17
N CYS A 373 -1.34 32.01 -4.79
CA CYS A 373 -0.13 31.23 -5.09
C CYS A 373 -0.01 30.84 -6.57
N ILE A 374 -1.14 30.67 -7.28
CA ILE A 374 -1.15 30.34 -8.71
C ILE A 374 -1.02 31.66 -9.47
N THR A 375 0.23 32.01 -9.82
CA THR A 375 0.57 33.36 -10.31
C THR A 375 0.55 33.52 -11.82
N GLN A 376 0.51 32.43 -12.61
CA GLN A 376 0.57 32.42 -14.07
C GLN A 376 -0.32 31.31 -14.65
N PRO A 377 -0.81 31.42 -15.90
CA PRO A 377 -1.35 30.28 -16.63
C PRO A 377 -0.23 29.34 -17.09
N GLY A 378 -0.50 28.03 -17.19
CA GLY A 378 0.53 27.06 -17.58
C GLY A 378 0.15 25.60 -17.33
N LEU A 379 1.13 24.72 -17.57
CA LEU A 379 1.12 23.33 -17.11
C LEU A 379 1.33 23.30 -15.59
N TYR A 380 0.54 22.48 -14.91
CA TYR A 380 0.64 22.17 -13.49
C TYR A 380 0.44 20.66 -13.29
N TYR A 381 0.97 20.15 -12.19
CA TYR A 381 0.74 18.79 -11.74
C TYR A 381 -0.17 18.81 -10.52
N LEU A 382 -1.34 18.21 -10.63
CA LEU A 382 -2.33 18.07 -9.57
C LEU A 382 -2.17 16.69 -8.94
N ALA A 383 -1.67 16.63 -7.71
CA ALA A 383 -1.54 15.40 -6.95
C ALA A 383 -2.68 15.24 -5.94
N ILE A 384 -3.07 14.00 -5.69
CA ILE A 384 -3.95 13.61 -4.58
C ILE A 384 -3.28 12.51 -3.75
N SER A 385 -3.21 12.74 -2.44
CA SER A 385 -2.82 11.74 -1.45
C SER A 385 -3.89 11.62 -0.37
N LEU A 386 -3.73 10.68 0.56
CA LEU A 386 -4.58 10.58 1.75
C LEU A 386 -3.87 11.08 3.01
N PHE A 387 -4.65 11.41 4.04
CA PHE A 387 -4.14 11.94 5.31
C PHE A 387 -2.96 11.12 5.86
N GLY A 388 -1.91 11.84 6.27
CA GLY A 388 -0.64 11.26 6.73
C GLY A 388 0.45 11.23 5.65
N ARG A 389 0.08 11.14 4.36
CA ARG A 389 1.02 11.10 3.21
C ARG A 389 1.23 12.50 2.63
N ARG A 390 2.42 13.08 2.83
CA ARG A 390 2.70 14.52 2.66
C ARG A 390 3.86 14.81 1.71
N ALA A 391 3.70 15.81 0.84
CA ALA A 391 4.71 16.22 -0.14
C ALA A 391 6.03 16.69 0.52
N ALA A 392 7.14 16.06 0.14
CA ALA A 392 8.48 16.36 0.61
C ALA A 392 9.39 16.85 -0.52
N GLY A 393 10.33 17.72 -0.19
CA GLY A 393 11.32 18.26 -1.11
C GLY A 393 12.48 17.29 -1.35
N CYS A 394 13.45 17.75 -2.14
CA CYS A 394 14.64 16.97 -2.51
C CYS A 394 15.51 16.52 -1.32
N GLU A 395 15.46 17.24 -0.20
CA GLU A 395 16.20 16.91 1.03
C GLU A 395 15.29 16.24 2.10
N SER A 396 14.16 15.65 1.68
CA SER A 396 13.12 14.99 2.51
C SER A 396 12.36 15.88 3.51
N GLY A 397 12.62 17.18 3.55
CA GLY A 397 11.85 18.13 4.34
C GLY A 397 10.47 18.41 3.73
N LEU A 398 9.46 18.72 4.55
CA LEU A 398 8.14 19.06 4.05
C LEU A 398 8.15 20.35 3.20
N ILE A 399 7.47 20.34 2.06
CA ILE A 399 7.26 21.56 1.24
C ILE A 399 6.23 22.49 1.91
N TRP A 400 5.26 21.91 2.63
CA TRP A 400 4.25 22.62 3.41
C TRP A 400 4.23 22.18 4.88
N ALA A 401 3.99 23.12 5.80
CA ALA A 401 3.76 22.83 7.20
C ALA A 401 2.47 22.02 7.39
N THR A 402 2.41 21.17 8.43
CA THR A 402 1.27 20.26 8.67
C THR A 402 0.00 20.93 9.18
N THR A 403 0.05 22.21 9.60
CA THR A 403 -1.10 22.93 10.15
C THR A 403 -1.14 24.38 9.64
N PRO A 404 -2.33 25.00 9.56
CA PRO A 404 -3.67 24.46 9.83
C PRO A 404 -4.21 23.62 8.65
N ALA A 405 -4.85 22.46 8.91
CA ALA A 405 -5.37 21.57 7.85
C ALA A 405 -6.39 22.28 6.93
N ARG A 406 -7.34 23.04 7.50
CA ARG A 406 -8.39 23.83 6.81
C ARG A 406 -7.90 25.11 6.11
N GLY A 407 -6.64 25.12 5.66
CA GLY A 407 -6.04 26.26 4.96
C GLY A 407 -5.61 25.90 3.55
N VAL A 408 -6.00 26.72 2.57
CA VAL A 408 -5.39 26.73 1.23
C VAL A 408 -4.10 27.53 1.32
N ARG A 409 -2.94 26.88 1.19
CA ARG A 409 -1.63 27.48 1.52
C ARG A 409 -0.62 27.42 0.39
N CYS A 410 0.11 28.51 0.20
CA CYS A 410 1.38 28.48 -0.54
C CYS A 410 2.42 27.72 0.30
N PRO A 411 3.52 27.23 -0.30
CA PRO A 411 4.60 26.55 0.43
C PRO A 411 5.08 27.33 1.65
N ASP A 412 5.03 26.67 2.81
CA ASP A 412 5.31 27.21 4.14
C ASP A 412 6.10 26.23 5.03
N GLY A 413 6.55 25.10 4.48
CA GLY A 413 7.39 24.12 5.17
C GLY A 413 8.89 24.43 5.12
N PRO A 414 9.74 23.61 5.78
CA PRO A 414 11.20 23.75 5.73
C PRO A 414 11.79 23.72 4.31
N GLU A 415 11.13 23.03 3.37
CA GLU A 415 11.51 22.98 1.95
C GLU A 415 10.54 23.75 1.03
N ALA A 416 9.96 24.86 1.50
CA ALA A 416 8.98 25.67 0.74
C ALA A 416 9.44 26.17 -0.65
N THR A 417 10.74 26.12 -0.97
CA THR A 417 11.25 26.51 -2.30
C THR A 417 11.58 25.32 -3.21
N SER A 418 11.48 24.09 -2.72
CA SER A 418 11.92 22.84 -3.37
C SER A 418 10.90 22.33 -4.42
N ARG A 419 11.37 21.45 -5.32
CA ARG A 419 10.48 20.59 -6.13
C ARG A 419 10.07 19.35 -5.32
N LEU A 420 9.00 18.67 -5.74
CA LEU A 420 8.64 17.38 -5.17
C LEU A 420 9.82 16.40 -5.36
N GLY A 421 10.45 15.99 -4.26
CA GLY A 421 11.52 15.00 -4.25
C GLY A 421 11.11 13.66 -3.65
N GLY A 422 9.90 13.57 -3.09
CA GLY A 422 9.38 12.38 -2.47
C GLY A 422 8.11 12.65 -1.67
N TRP A 423 7.62 11.60 -1.02
CA TRP A 423 6.50 11.67 -0.09
C TRP A 423 6.93 11.19 1.29
N SER A 424 6.47 11.88 2.32
CA SER A 424 6.78 11.62 3.72
C SER A 424 5.53 11.21 4.51
N GLY A 425 5.74 10.55 5.64
CA GLY A 425 4.66 9.94 6.42
C GLY A 425 4.01 8.76 5.69
N SER A 426 2.98 8.20 6.32
CA SER A 426 2.34 6.98 5.86
C SER A 426 0.83 6.99 6.03
N THR A 427 0.15 6.18 5.22
CA THR A 427 -1.28 5.90 5.28
C THR A 427 -1.55 4.49 4.76
N SER A 428 -2.42 3.75 5.44
CA SER A 428 -2.89 2.43 4.98
C SER A 428 -4.27 2.49 4.32
N SER A 429 -4.86 3.68 4.23
CA SER A 429 -6.15 3.89 3.57
C SER A 429 -6.00 3.74 2.06
N THR A 430 -7.03 3.17 1.43
CA THR A 430 -7.17 2.98 -0.02
C THR A 430 -8.62 3.24 -0.40
N GLY A 431 -8.89 3.48 -1.68
CA GLY A 431 -10.25 3.64 -2.19
C GLY A 431 -10.38 4.54 -3.41
N THR A 432 -11.58 4.58 -3.96
CA THR A 432 -11.91 5.41 -5.13
C THR A 432 -12.11 6.88 -4.74
N TYR A 433 -11.82 7.75 -5.70
CA TYR A 433 -12.11 9.18 -5.55
C TYR A 433 -12.50 9.82 -6.87
N ARG A 434 -13.15 10.98 -6.74
CA ARG A 434 -13.32 11.94 -7.83
C ARG A 434 -12.82 13.31 -7.38
N ILE A 435 -12.10 13.97 -8.28
CA ILE A 435 -11.75 15.39 -8.16
C ILE A 435 -12.65 16.14 -9.13
N PHE A 436 -13.43 17.11 -8.63
CA PHE A 436 -14.17 18.05 -9.47
C PHE A 436 -13.30 19.26 -9.76
N LEU A 437 -13.24 19.68 -11.02
CA LEU A 437 -12.40 20.78 -11.48
C LEU A 437 -13.23 21.90 -12.13
N THR A 438 -12.75 23.13 -11.98
CA THR A 438 -13.21 24.32 -12.70
C THR A 438 -11.98 25.10 -13.15
N GLY A 439 -12.03 25.73 -14.33
CA GLY A 439 -10.90 26.49 -14.89
C GLY A 439 -9.72 25.66 -15.40
N ALA A 440 -9.81 24.33 -15.36
CA ALA A 440 -8.79 23.39 -15.80
C ALA A 440 -9.04 22.84 -17.21
N GLN A 441 -7.95 22.48 -17.88
CA GLN A 441 -7.93 21.77 -19.16
C GLN A 441 -7.01 20.55 -19.06
N GLY A 442 -7.24 19.54 -19.91
CA GLY A 442 -6.35 18.40 -20.03
C GLY A 442 -4.97 18.80 -20.56
N ALA A 443 -3.91 18.15 -20.09
CA ALA A 443 -2.54 18.41 -20.53
C ALA A 443 -1.71 17.15 -20.74
N THR A 444 -0.66 17.28 -21.55
CA THR A 444 0.44 16.31 -21.62
C THR A 444 1.43 16.61 -20.51
N ALA A 445 1.85 15.58 -19.77
CA ALA A 445 2.92 15.67 -18.79
C ALA A 445 4.23 16.12 -19.47
N GLY A 446 4.98 16.99 -18.79
CA GLY A 446 6.33 17.34 -19.17
C GLY A 446 7.35 16.35 -18.62
N ASP A 447 8.61 16.61 -18.94
CA ASP A 447 9.80 15.96 -18.38
C ASP A 447 10.57 17.02 -17.55
N PRO A 448 10.10 17.34 -16.33
CA PRO A 448 10.77 18.30 -15.47
C PRO A 448 12.11 17.74 -14.99
N ALA A 449 13.02 18.63 -14.60
CA ALA A 449 14.32 18.19 -14.10
C ALA A 449 14.17 17.48 -12.75
N ASP A 450 14.89 16.37 -12.60
CA ASP A 450 15.07 15.65 -11.33
C ASP A 450 15.52 16.58 -10.19
N CYS A 451 15.43 16.08 -8.96
CA CYS A 451 16.10 16.72 -7.84
C CYS A 451 17.61 16.88 -8.11
N PRO A 452 18.21 18.03 -7.77
CA PRO A 452 19.66 18.16 -7.83
C PRO A 452 20.30 17.12 -6.89
N PRO A 453 21.54 16.68 -7.17
CA PRO A 453 22.28 15.78 -6.27
C PRO A 453 22.25 16.32 -4.83
N PRO A 454 21.83 15.51 -3.83
CA PRO A 454 21.71 16.00 -2.45
C PRO A 454 23.06 16.47 -1.91
N THR A 455 23.15 17.69 -1.38
CA THR A 455 24.45 18.25 -0.97
C THR A 455 24.60 18.33 0.55
N PRO A 456 25.77 17.97 1.12
CA PRO A 456 27.03 17.64 0.47
C PRO A 456 27.27 16.13 0.25
N TRP A 457 26.52 15.26 0.93
CA TRP A 457 26.54 13.81 0.70
C TRP A 457 25.24 13.16 1.19
N ASP A 458 24.92 11.98 0.65
CA ASP A 458 23.69 11.22 0.87
C ASP A 458 23.95 9.75 0.58
N GLU A 459 23.60 8.90 1.55
CA GLU A 459 23.82 7.45 1.59
C GLU A 459 23.28 6.73 0.34
N SER A 460 22.00 6.93 0.03
CA SER A 460 21.34 6.22 -1.06
C SER A 460 21.82 6.72 -2.43
N TYR A 461 22.02 8.04 -2.57
CA TYR A 461 22.42 8.64 -3.85
C TYR A 461 23.92 8.44 -4.17
N HIS A 462 24.81 8.61 -3.19
CA HIS A 462 26.25 8.58 -3.39
C HIS A 462 26.90 7.26 -2.94
N GLY A 463 26.43 6.67 -1.85
CA GLY A 463 26.88 5.36 -1.37
C GLY A 463 26.25 4.19 -2.11
N GLY A 464 25.07 4.39 -2.71
CA GLY A 464 24.40 3.43 -3.60
C GLY A 464 23.47 2.44 -2.90
N GLY A 465 23.09 2.71 -1.65
CA GLY A 465 22.20 1.87 -0.86
C GLY A 465 22.39 2.12 0.63
N ASP A 466 22.15 1.08 1.43
CA ASP A 466 22.41 0.96 2.87
C ASP A 466 23.88 1.19 3.25
N ALA A 467 24.14 1.94 4.34
CA ALA A 467 25.47 2.33 4.78
C ALA A 467 26.32 1.19 5.34
N GLY A 468 25.70 0.07 5.73
CA GLY A 468 26.36 -1.06 6.35
C GLY A 468 26.71 -0.83 7.81
N ASP A 469 26.61 -1.88 8.61
CA ASP A 469 26.68 -1.85 10.08
C ASP A 469 28.05 -2.16 10.67
N LEU A 470 29.04 -2.51 9.85
CA LEU A 470 30.36 -3.00 10.27
C LEU A 470 31.50 -2.34 9.48
N PRO A 471 32.74 -2.32 10.02
CA PRO A 471 33.91 -1.73 9.35
C PRO A 471 34.18 -2.21 7.92
N ALA A 472 33.72 -3.41 7.56
CA ALA A 472 33.90 -4.01 6.23
C ALA A 472 32.76 -3.71 5.24
N THR A 473 31.62 -3.22 5.74
CA THR A 473 30.43 -2.82 4.94
C THR A 473 30.21 -1.31 4.93
N ALA A 474 30.83 -0.59 5.88
CA ALA A 474 30.75 0.86 6.05
C ALA A 474 30.95 1.64 4.74
N GLN A 475 29.98 2.51 4.41
CA GLN A 475 30.04 3.33 3.21
C GLN A 475 31.15 4.39 3.27
N ILE A 476 31.85 4.50 2.16
CA ILE A 476 32.99 5.41 1.98
C ILE A 476 32.46 6.79 1.58
N ILE A 477 32.58 7.80 2.44
CA ILE A 477 32.14 9.17 2.11
C ILE A 477 33.16 9.82 1.19
N THR A 478 32.90 9.70 -0.11
CA THR A 478 33.77 10.17 -1.19
C THR A 478 32.94 10.81 -2.32
N LEU A 479 33.57 11.71 -3.08
CA LEU A 479 33.01 12.32 -4.30
C LEU A 479 34.11 12.44 -5.36
N PRO A 480 33.80 12.36 -6.66
CA PRO A 480 34.81 12.44 -7.73
C PRO A 480 35.60 13.76 -7.79
N ASP A 481 35.05 14.84 -7.24
CA ASP A 481 35.63 16.20 -7.20
C ASP A 481 36.08 16.64 -5.79
N ALA A 482 35.95 15.78 -4.78
CA ALA A 482 36.44 16.03 -3.44
C ALA A 482 37.91 15.59 -3.29
N THR A 483 38.76 16.47 -2.74
CA THR A 483 40.11 16.10 -2.34
C THR A 483 40.06 15.42 -0.96
N PRO A 484 40.57 14.18 -0.81
CA PRO A 484 40.58 13.47 0.46
C PRO A 484 41.22 14.29 1.59
N CYS A 485 40.61 14.26 2.78
CA CYS A 485 41.04 14.97 3.98
C CYS A 485 41.23 16.50 3.81
N GLN A 486 40.66 17.10 2.75
CA GLN A 486 40.78 18.54 2.47
C GLN A 486 39.45 19.20 2.11
N THR A 487 38.61 18.52 1.31
CA THR A 487 37.23 18.96 1.08
C THR A 487 36.37 18.59 2.29
N PRO A 488 35.74 19.54 3.00
CA PRO A 488 34.91 19.22 4.17
C PRO A 488 33.62 18.53 3.76
N VAL A 489 33.20 17.52 4.52
CA VAL A 489 31.81 17.03 4.51
C VAL A 489 31.09 17.63 5.72
N THR A 490 30.09 18.47 5.47
CA THR A 490 29.38 19.22 6.52
C THR A 490 28.05 18.58 6.95
N ARG A 491 27.60 17.54 6.23
CA ARG A 491 26.35 16.83 6.50
C ARG A 491 26.34 15.47 5.80
N VAL A 492 25.83 14.45 6.49
CA VAL A 492 25.41 13.17 5.91
C VAL A 492 23.90 13.05 6.05
N ARG A 493 23.22 12.62 4.99
CA ARG A 493 21.81 12.20 5.02
C ARG A 493 21.74 10.70 4.80
N GLY A 494 20.92 10.04 5.60
CA GLY A 494 20.69 8.60 5.50
C GLY A 494 19.29 8.19 6.00
N ASN A 495 19.00 6.89 6.00
CA ASN A 495 17.70 6.33 6.37
C ASN A 495 17.80 4.99 7.10
N ASN A 496 17.68 5.03 8.43
CA ASN A 496 17.86 3.89 9.31
C ASN A 496 16.63 2.98 9.35
N ALA A 497 16.77 1.74 8.88
CA ALA A 497 15.71 0.73 8.79
C ALA A 497 15.42 0.00 10.13
N ASP A 498 14.56 -1.02 10.11
CA ASP A 498 14.26 -1.82 11.32
C ASP A 498 15.48 -2.64 11.76
N SER A 499 15.95 -2.44 13.00
CA SER A 499 17.13 -3.12 13.58
C SER A 499 18.47 -2.83 12.88
N ASP A 500 18.59 -1.62 12.35
CA ASP A 500 19.68 -1.17 11.48
C ASP A 500 20.65 -0.21 12.20
N ALA A 501 21.90 -0.15 11.72
CA ALA A 501 22.92 0.79 12.17
C ALA A 501 23.83 1.15 11.00
N ASP A 502 24.01 2.44 10.75
CA ASP A 502 24.70 2.94 9.56
C ASP A 502 26.12 3.38 9.91
N MET A 503 27.12 2.92 9.16
CA MET A 503 28.53 3.22 9.41
C MET A 503 29.20 3.90 8.20
N TYR A 504 29.87 5.02 8.46
CA TYR A 504 30.46 5.87 7.44
C TYR A 504 31.96 6.06 7.65
N VAL A 505 32.75 5.91 6.58
CA VAL A 505 34.17 6.25 6.60
C VAL A 505 34.35 7.76 6.37
N ILE A 506 34.95 8.45 7.34
CA ILE A 506 35.24 9.89 7.30
C ILE A 506 36.70 10.17 7.66
N CYS A 507 37.21 11.34 7.27
CA CYS A 507 38.51 11.84 7.71
C CYS A 507 38.37 12.96 8.73
N ILE A 508 39.19 12.95 9.79
CA ILE A 508 39.25 13.96 10.86
C ILE A 508 40.69 14.51 10.92
N THR A 509 40.91 15.72 10.41
CA THR A 509 42.26 16.33 10.37
C THR A 509 42.63 17.14 11.60
N ASP A 510 41.63 17.57 12.39
CA ASP A 510 41.82 18.26 13.67
C ASP A 510 40.81 17.75 14.70
N PRO A 511 41.23 16.78 15.55
CA PRO A 511 40.38 16.24 16.61
C PRO A 511 39.81 17.28 17.58
N ALA A 512 40.40 18.47 17.71
CA ALA A 512 39.87 19.51 18.61
C ALA A 512 38.66 20.26 18.01
N ASN A 513 38.47 20.19 16.70
CA ASN A 513 37.40 20.88 15.96
C ASN A 513 36.30 19.94 15.44
N PHE A 514 36.42 18.62 15.68
CA PHE A 514 35.43 17.63 15.25
C PHE A 514 34.14 17.67 16.07
N VAL A 515 33.01 17.71 15.37
CA VAL A 515 31.65 17.54 15.94
C VAL A 515 30.79 16.76 14.95
N ALA A 516 30.06 15.77 15.44
CA ALA A 516 28.94 15.13 14.74
C ALA A 516 27.66 15.29 15.57
N SER A 517 26.54 15.69 14.95
CA SER A 517 25.30 15.98 15.69
C SER A 517 24.03 15.75 14.87
N THR A 518 23.07 15.07 15.48
CA THR A 518 21.69 14.89 14.98
C THR A 518 20.68 15.85 15.61
N VAL A 519 21.14 16.69 16.57
CA VAL A 519 20.30 17.62 17.33
C VAL A 519 19.58 18.62 16.43
N GLY A 520 18.24 18.56 16.45
CA GLY A 520 17.38 19.45 15.67
C GLY A 520 17.22 19.07 14.20
N THR A 521 17.89 18.01 13.73
CA THR A 521 17.80 17.50 12.35
C THR A 521 17.13 16.13 12.25
N THR A 522 17.16 15.35 13.33
CA THR A 522 16.50 14.04 13.44
C THR A 522 15.41 14.06 14.51
N THR A 523 14.27 13.39 14.27
CA THR A 523 13.08 13.44 15.16
C THR A 523 13.00 12.30 16.17
N TRP A 524 13.87 11.31 16.05
CA TRP A 524 13.92 10.10 16.89
C TRP A 524 15.13 10.08 17.81
N ASP A 525 15.21 9.03 18.64
CA ASP A 525 16.16 8.82 19.73
C ASP A 525 17.46 8.18 19.19
N THR A 526 18.52 8.98 19.00
CA THR A 526 19.72 8.58 18.25
C THR A 526 20.87 8.19 19.18
N GLN A 527 21.79 7.36 18.69
CA GLN A 527 23.09 7.10 19.29
C GLN A 527 24.19 7.31 18.23
N LEU A 528 25.24 8.07 18.55
CA LEU A 528 26.41 8.29 17.67
C LEU A 528 27.66 7.63 18.24
N TRP A 529 28.40 6.92 17.39
CA TRP A 529 29.58 6.13 17.74
C TRP A 529 30.74 6.46 16.80
N LEU A 530 31.96 6.50 17.31
CA LEU A 530 33.18 6.65 16.52
C LEU A 530 34.11 5.47 16.79
N PHE A 531 34.61 4.84 15.73
CA PHE A 531 35.58 3.74 15.77
C PHE A 531 36.81 4.08 14.91
N ARG A 532 37.96 3.46 15.23
CA ARG A 532 39.12 3.40 14.33
C ARG A 532 38.84 2.40 13.19
N CYS A 533 39.60 2.47 12.10
CA CYS A 533 39.50 1.53 10.97
C CYS A 533 39.73 0.04 11.36
N ASP A 534 40.35 -0.26 12.50
CA ASP A 534 40.45 -1.63 13.04
C ASP A 534 39.19 -2.10 13.79
N GLY A 535 38.12 -1.29 13.79
CA GLY A 535 36.85 -1.55 14.45
C GLY A 535 36.82 -1.25 15.96
N ARG A 536 37.92 -0.79 16.57
CA ARG A 536 37.93 -0.43 18.00
C ARG A 536 37.24 0.90 18.26
N GLY A 537 36.44 0.97 19.32
CA GLY A 537 35.75 2.19 19.73
C GLY A 537 36.71 3.31 20.12
N VAL A 538 36.25 4.55 19.93
CA VAL A 538 37.00 5.79 20.23
C VAL A 538 36.20 6.67 21.17
N VAL A 539 35.00 7.07 20.76
CA VAL A 539 34.07 7.87 21.56
C VAL A 539 32.64 7.61 21.13
N HIS A 540 31.68 7.73 22.04
CA HIS A 540 30.27 7.69 21.71
C HIS A 540 29.47 8.74 22.49
N ASN A 541 28.28 9.07 22.00
CA ASN A 541 27.27 9.80 22.72
C ASN A 541 25.87 9.30 22.35
N ASP A 542 25.04 9.14 23.38
CA ASP A 542 23.63 8.74 23.28
C ASP A 542 22.79 10.04 23.23
N ASP A 543 22.54 10.64 24.40
CA ASP A 543 21.89 11.94 24.55
C ASP A 543 22.90 13.12 24.60
N GLU A 544 22.58 14.25 23.97
CA GLU A 544 23.34 15.51 24.10
C GLU A 544 23.65 15.88 25.57
N VAL A 545 24.94 16.08 25.86
CA VAL A 545 25.45 16.40 27.20
C VAL A 545 24.95 17.76 27.68
N GLY A 546 24.18 17.77 28.78
CA GLY A 546 23.63 18.98 29.39
C GLY A 546 22.36 19.52 28.72
N GLY A 547 21.94 18.94 27.60
CA GLY A 547 20.65 19.19 26.96
C GLY A 547 19.51 18.37 27.55
N THR A 548 18.29 18.59 27.04
CA THR A 548 17.09 17.78 27.33
C THR A 548 16.59 16.99 26.12
N THR A 549 17.32 17.01 25.01
CA THR A 549 16.94 16.29 23.78
C THR A 549 17.34 14.81 23.82
N LEU A 550 16.75 13.99 22.95
CA LEU A 550 17.07 12.58 22.69
C LEU A 550 17.94 12.41 21.42
N GLN A 551 18.55 13.50 20.95
CA GLN A 551 19.49 13.45 19.84
C GLN A 551 20.93 13.58 20.35
N SER A 552 21.83 12.90 19.65
CA SER A 552 23.25 12.80 20.01
C SER A 552 24.04 14.00 19.51
N ARG A 553 25.07 14.35 20.27
CA ARG A 553 26.12 15.27 19.89
C ARG A 553 27.47 14.75 20.37
N LEU A 554 28.25 14.23 19.43
CA LEU A 554 29.58 13.66 19.63
C LEU A 554 30.64 14.72 19.28
N ASP A 555 31.55 15.00 20.21
CA ASP A 555 32.75 15.83 19.97
C ASP A 555 33.97 15.23 20.69
N ASN A 556 35.06 15.99 20.84
CA ASN A 556 36.28 15.54 21.52
C ASN A 556 36.53 16.21 22.89
N SER A 557 35.50 16.72 23.56
CA SER A 557 35.64 17.36 24.89
C SER A 557 36.17 16.41 25.98
N THR A 558 36.07 15.10 25.77
CA THR A 558 36.68 14.04 26.59
C THR A 558 38.15 13.75 26.27
N GLY A 559 38.65 14.18 25.10
CA GLY A 559 40.01 13.86 24.64
C GLY A 559 40.21 12.41 24.18
N CYS A 560 39.15 11.67 23.86
CA CYS A 560 39.27 10.28 23.38
C CYS A 560 39.80 10.18 21.94
N ILE A 561 39.58 11.20 21.09
CA ILE A 561 40.12 11.27 19.74
C ILE A 561 41.53 11.88 19.86
N THR A 562 42.54 11.02 19.91
CA THR A 562 43.92 11.38 20.28
C THR A 562 44.77 11.91 19.13
N GLU A 563 44.41 11.54 17.89
CA GLU A 563 45.22 11.68 16.68
C GLU A 563 44.29 12.07 15.51
N PRO A 564 44.77 12.76 14.47
CA PRO A 564 44.05 12.89 13.21
C PRO A 564 44.09 11.58 12.41
N GLY A 565 43.20 11.43 11.44
CA GLY A 565 43.21 10.33 10.48
C GLY A 565 41.81 9.90 10.02
N ILE A 566 41.72 8.68 9.49
CA ILE A 566 40.48 8.07 8.99
C ILE A 566 39.76 7.31 10.11
N TYR A 567 38.46 7.57 10.23
CA TYR A 567 37.57 7.03 11.27
C TYR A 567 36.27 6.49 10.66
N LEU A 568 35.62 5.61 11.43
CA LEU A 568 34.28 5.10 11.17
C LEU A 568 33.30 5.80 12.10
N LEU A 569 32.42 6.65 11.55
CA LEU A 569 31.31 7.28 12.27
C LEU A 569 30.06 6.44 12.05
N ALA A 570 29.51 5.85 13.11
CA ALA A 570 28.25 5.13 13.05
C ALA A 570 27.11 5.87 13.75
N ILE A 571 25.90 5.67 13.25
CA ILE A 571 24.65 6.05 13.91
C ILE A 571 23.80 4.80 14.11
N SER A 572 23.19 4.68 15.28
CA SER A 572 22.14 3.71 15.56
C SER A 572 20.99 4.40 16.30
N ARG A 573 19.89 3.68 16.51
CA ARG A 573 18.76 4.14 17.32
C ARG A 573 18.85 3.55 18.73
N TYR A 574 18.49 4.33 19.75
CA TYR A 574 18.32 3.78 21.10
C TYR A 574 17.27 2.63 21.07
N ASN A 575 17.56 1.42 21.54
CA ASN A 575 18.75 0.93 22.24
C ASN A 575 19.45 -0.16 21.39
N LEU A 576 20.28 0.22 20.41
CA LEU A 576 21.05 -0.69 19.56
C LEU A 576 22.55 -0.42 19.75
N ASP A 577 23.15 -1.23 20.63
CA ASP A 577 24.48 -1.01 21.17
C ASP A 577 25.53 -1.93 20.49
N PRO A 578 26.77 -1.45 20.22
CA PRO A 578 27.80 -2.23 19.57
C PRO A 578 28.48 -3.23 20.53
N ILE A 579 28.68 -4.46 20.04
CA ILE A 579 29.29 -5.58 20.76
C ILE A 579 30.55 -6.10 20.06
N ASP A 580 31.45 -6.66 20.85
CA ASP A 580 32.59 -7.44 20.36
C ASP A 580 32.21 -8.87 19.97
N ALA A 581 33.18 -9.62 19.44
CA ALA A 581 32.99 -11.00 18.98
C ALA A 581 32.61 -12.02 20.09
N SER A 582 32.63 -11.62 21.37
CA SER A 582 32.15 -12.41 22.50
C SER A 582 30.73 -12.05 22.94
N GLY A 583 30.12 -11.04 22.31
CA GLY A 583 28.83 -10.47 22.71
C GLY A 583 28.94 -9.46 23.85
N ALA A 584 30.15 -8.95 24.14
CA ALA A 584 30.37 -7.97 25.19
C ALA A 584 30.27 -6.55 24.66
N LEU A 585 29.52 -5.69 25.34
CA LEU A 585 29.34 -4.28 24.97
C LEU A 585 30.68 -3.52 24.96
N ILE A 586 30.91 -2.69 23.94
CA ILE A 586 32.10 -1.83 23.85
C ILE A 586 31.98 -0.62 24.80
N TRP A 587 30.77 -0.11 25.00
CA TRP A 587 30.42 0.89 26.02
C TRP A 587 29.30 0.36 26.93
N ASN A 588 29.35 0.65 28.23
CA ASN A 588 28.23 0.32 29.12
C ASN A 588 26.98 1.12 28.73
N ASN A 589 25.79 0.58 28.93
CA ASN A 589 24.54 1.26 28.53
C ASN A 589 24.13 2.46 29.44
N SER A 590 25.00 2.97 30.33
CA SER A 590 24.70 4.20 31.09
C SER A 590 25.96 4.84 31.64
N PRO A 591 25.99 6.18 31.87
CA PRO A 591 24.91 7.15 31.64
C PRO A 591 24.73 7.56 30.16
N PHE A 592 23.48 7.86 29.78
CA PHE A 592 23.10 8.29 28.42
C PHE A 592 23.59 9.71 28.09
N ARG A 593 23.35 10.68 29.00
CA ARG A 593 23.76 12.11 28.87
C ARG A 593 25.24 12.34 29.16
N ALA A 594 26.09 11.55 28.50
CA ALA A 594 27.54 11.64 28.61
C ALA A 594 28.20 11.32 27.27
N LEU A 595 29.28 12.04 26.98
CA LEU A 595 30.28 11.67 25.99
C LEU A 595 31.28 10.71 26.69
N ARG A 596 31.58 9.54 26.12
CA ARG A 596 32.46 8.55 26.78
C ARG A 596 33.42 7.86 25.82
N CYS A 597 34.66 7.66 26.25
CA CYS A 597 35.56 6.67 25.64
C CYS A 597 35.07 5.24 25.99
N PRO A 598 35.49 4.18 25.28
CA PRO A 598 35.11 2.80 25.57
C PRO A 598 35.31 2.42 27.05
N ASP A 599 34.22 2.01 27.69
CA ASP A 599 34.18 1.68 29.12
C ASP A 599 33.48 0.34 29.42
N GLY A 600 32.94 -0.33 28.40
CA GLY A 600 32.26 -1.61 28.51
C GLY A 600 33.21 -2.81 28.61
N PRO A 601 32.70 -4.02 28.89
CA PRO A 601 33.54 -5.21 29.03
C PRO A 601 34.29 -5.61 27.74
N GLY A 602 33.78 -5.20 26.57
CA GLY A 602 34.41 -5.38 25.26
C GLY A 602 35.28 -4.20 24.79
N ALA A 603 35.50 -3.17 25.62
CA ALA A 603 36.12 -1.89 25.24
C ALA A 603 37.49 -1.96 24.50
N GLY A 604 38.26 -3.04 24.69
CA GLY A 604 39.57 -3.22 24.02
C GLY A 604 39.50 -3.93 22.65
N ASN A 605 38.32 -4.43 22.27
CA ASN A 605 38.12 -5.29 21.11
C ASN A 605 37.42 -4.54 19.96
N PRO A 606 37.59 -4.99 18.71
CA PRO A 606 36.79 -4.50 17.58
C PRO A 606 35.30 -4.83 17.74
N ILE A 607 34.45 -3.99 17.14
CA ILE A 607 33.04 -4.31 16.87
C ILE A 607 32.93 -5.55 15.98
N ALA A 608 31.98 -6.43 16.31
CA ALA A 608 31.63 -7.63 15.56
C ALA A 608 30.11 -7.77 15.33
N GLY A 609 29.31 -6.83 15.82
CA GLY A 609 27.87 -6.76 15.60
C GLY A 609 27.19 -5.79 16.57
N TRP A 610 25.86 -5.84 16.58
CA TRP A 610 25.00 -4.99 17.41
C TRP A 610 24.06 -5.83 18.26
N THR A 611 23.62 -5.29 19.40
CA THR A 611 22.65 -5.95 20.30
C THR A 611 21.61 -4.95 20.79
N GLY A 612 20.36 -5.39 20.89
CA GLY A 612 19.26 -4.53 21.27
C GLY A 612 17.95 -4.88 20.59
N THR A 613 16.97 -3.99 20.73
CA THR A 613 15.71 -4.02 19.99
C THR A 613 15.27 -2.61 19.68
N THR A 614 15.05 -2.30 18.41
CA THR A 614 14.57 -1.00 17.93
C THR A 614 13.39 -1.22 16.96
N THR A 615 12.75 -0.12 16.58
CA THR A 615 11.98 -0.03 15.34
C THR A 615 12.68 0.96 14.41
N ALA A 616 12.34 0.97 13.12
CA ALA A 616 12.95 1.84 12.13
C ALA A 616 12.95 3.32 12.56
N GLY A 617 14.14 3.94 12.56
CA GLY A 617 14.27 5.37 12.77
C GLY A 617 13.68 6.17 11.61
N GLY A 618 13.91 5.69 10.39
CA GLY A 618 13.65 6.42 9.16
C GLY A 618 14.74 7.45 8.86
N ALA A 619 14.42 8.41 8.00
CA ALA A 619 15.38 9.41 7.54
C ALA A 619 16.01 10.21 8.69
N TYR A 620 17.30 10.51 8.55
CA TYR A 620 18.07 11.32 9.48
C TYR A 620 19.09 12.18 8.75
N ILE A 621 19.60 13.18 9.47
CA ILE A 621 20.70 14.02 9.03
C ILE A 621 21.71 14.12 10.18
N ILE A 622 22.96 13.73 9.93
CA ILE A 622 24.10 14.03 10.79
C ILE A 622 24.75 15.32 10.28
N THR A 623 24.73 16.38 11.07
CA THR A 623 25.53 17.58 10.82
C THR A 623 26.97 17.37 11.27
N LEU A 624 27.93 17.85 10.49
CA LEU A 624 29.35 17.59 10.68
C LEU A 624 30.17 18.89 10.67
N GLN A 625 31.13 18.97 11.60
CA GLN A 625 32.18 19.98 11.65
C GLN A 625 33.51 19.25 11.80
N GLY A 626 34.56 19.68 11.09
CA GLY A 626 35.89 19.06 11.16
C GLY A 626 35.99 17.66 10.52
N ALA A 627 34.96 17.23 9.79
CA ALA A 627 34.95 16.01 8.99
C ALA A 627 35.22 16.33 7.52
N TYR A 628 35.88 15.41 6.82
CA TYR A 628 36.31 15.55 5.43
C TYR A 628 36.03 14.27 4.64
N PHE A 629 35.84 14.41 3.33
CA PHE A 629 35.74 13.28 2.41
C PHE A 629 37.02 12.42 2.44
N VAL A 630 36.88 11.13 2.14
CA VAL A 630 37.98 10.16 2.04
C VAL A 630 38.22 9.73 0.60
N SER A 631 39.34 9.05 0.36
CA SER A 631 39.62 8.38 -0.91
C SER A 631 38.69 7.18 -1.10
N GLN A 632 38.60 6.65 -2.33
CA GLN A 632 37.86 5.43 -2.67
C GLN A 632 38.35 4.18 -1.92
N ARG A 633 39.51 4.22 -1.24
CA ARG A 633 40.05 3.13 -0.41
C ARG A 633 39.48 3.15 1.01
N GLY A 634 38.95 4.28 1.49
CA GLY A 634 38.38 4.42 2.83
C GLY A 634 39.33 3.98 3.94
N CYS A 635 38.95 2.95 4.69
CA CYS A 635 39.73 2.37 5.78
C CYS A 635 40.76 1.29 5.36
N ALA A 636 40.87 0.96 4.06
CA ALA A 636 41.90 0.04 3.60
C ALA A 636 43.31 0.65 3.74
N PRO A 637 44.33 -0.13 4.11
CA PRO A 637 45.69 0.36 4.17
C PRO A 637 46.14 0.88 2.80
N CYS A 638 46.96 1.93 2.84
CA CYS A 638 47.64 2.45 1.66
C CYS A 638 48.72 1.43 1.28
N GLU A 639 48.65 0.87 0.08
CA GLU A 639 49.71 -0.02 -0.42
C GLU A 639 50.99 0.78 -0.68
N GLY A 640 50.87 2.08 -0.96
CA GLY A 640 52.02 2.99 -1.03
C GLY A 640 52.68 3.35 0.31
N ASP A 641 52.14 2.95 1.48
CA ASP A 641 52.76 3.20 2.80
C ASP A 641 53.92 2.22 3.03
N VAL A 642 55.08 2.59 2.50
CA VAL A 642 56.32 1.82 2.55
C VAL A 642 56.96 1.91 3.92
N ASN A 643 56.73 3.00 4.64
CA ASN A 643 57.40 3.29 5.91
C ASN A 643 56.62 2.82 7.15
N GLY A 644 55.30 2.60 7.00
CA GLY A 644 54.38 2.08 8.01
C GLY A 644 53.85 3.14 8.98
N ASP A 645 53.86 4.42 8.62
CA ASP A 645 53.32 5.51 9.45
C ASP A 645 51.82 5.79 9.22
N GLY A 646 51.21 5.01 8.32
CA GLY A 646 49.79 5.08 7.99
C GLY A 646 49.49 6.00 6.81
N ARG A 647 50.50 6.55 6.13
CA ARG A 647 50.36 7.52 5.02
C ARG A 647 51.15 7.08 3.79
N THR A 648 50.85 7.73 2.66
CA THR A 648 51.69 7.65 1.46
C THR A 648 52.07 9.05 1.05
N ASP A 649 53.28 9.50 1.40
CA ASP A 649 53.76 10.86 1.11
C ASP A 649 55.16 10.90 0.44
N ASP A 650 55.86 12.03 0.53
CA ASP A 650 57.17 12.16 -0.08
C ASP A 650 58.26 11.34 0.61
N ALA A 651 58.07 10.91 1.88
CA ALA A 651 58.94 9.94 2.54
C ALA A 651 58.85 8.55 1.89
N ASP A 652 57.64 8.10 1.58
CA ASP A 652 57.34 6.83 0.90
C ASP A 652 57.87 6.79 -0.52
N LEU A 653 57.60 7.86 -1.28
CA LEU A 653 58.14 8.03 -2.62
C LEU A 653 59.68 8.05 -2.61
N LEU A 654 60.31 8.65 -1.60
CA LEU A 654 61.76 8.63 -1.44
C LEU A 654 62.28 7.24 -1.03
N ALA A 655 61.54 6.46 -0.23
CA ALA A 655 61.92 5.09 0.13
C ALA A 655 62.04 4.20 -1.12
N VAL A 656 60.97 4.12 -1.93
CA VAL A 656 60.99 3.36 -3.20
C VAL A 656 62.04 3.91 -4.17
N LEU A 657 62.18 5.23 -4.32
CA LEU A 657 63.18 5.82 -5.21
C LEU A 657 64.64 5.56 -4.75
N PHE A 658 64.91 5.39 -3.45
CA PHE A 658 66.23 5.01 -2.96
C PHE A 658 66.52 3.51 -3.06
N ALA A 659 65.49 2.66 -2.98
CA ALA A 659 65.60 1.23 -3.20
C ALA A 659 65.56 0.83 -4.69
N PHE A 660 65.12 1.72 -5.59
CA PHE A 660 64.90 1.46 -7.01
C PHE A 660 66.07 0.74 -7.72
N GLY A 661 65.76 -0.37 -8.39
CA GLY A 661 66.71 -1.29 -9.02
C GLY A 661 67.35 -2.31 -8.07
N SER A 662 66.95 -2.36 -6.80
CA SER A 662 67.38 -3.38 -5.85
C SER A 662 66.60 -4.68 -6.00
N THR A 663 67.24 -5.80 -5.66
CA THR A 663 66.58 -7.10 -5.49
C THR A 663 66.38 -7.36 -4.01
N CYS A 664 65.15 -7.26 -3.52
CA CYS A 664 64.78 -7.71 -2.18
C CYS A 664 63.37 -8.30 -2.22
N GLN A 665 63.19 -9.45 -1.58
CA GLN A 665 61.91 -10.18 -1.59
C GLN A 665 61.20 -9.91 -0.27
N GLY A 666 60.08 -9.17 -0.32
CA GLY A 666 59.36 -8.76 0.88
C GLY A 666 60.11 -7.73 1.74
N CYS A 667 60.93 -6.89 1.10
CA CYS A 667 61.25 -5.58 1.64
C CYS A 667 59.99 -4.69 1.51
N PRO A 668 59.79 -3.69 2.38
CA PRO A 668 58.65 -2.78 2.25
C PRO A 668 58.56 -2.12 0.87
N GLU A 669 59.71 -1.86 0.23
CA GLU A 669 59.79 -1.20 -1.07
C GLU A 669 59.42 -2.10 -2.28
N ASP A 670 59.28 -3.43 -2.10
CA ASP A 670 58.81 -4.42 -3.09
C ASP A 670 57.28 -4.63 -2.92
N LEU A 671 56.51 -3.60 -3.27
CA LEU A 671 55.06 -3.51 -3.08
C LEU A 671 54.28 -4.46 -3.99
N SER A 672 54.82 -4.73 -5.18
CA SER A 672 54.33 -5.74 -6.13
C SER A 672 54.60 -7.18 -5.65
N GLY A 673 55.55 -7.37 -4.72
CA GLY A 673 56.00 -8.68 -4.26
C GLY A 673 56.71 -9.50 -5.34
N ASN A 674 57.20 -8.85 -6.40
CA ASN A 674 57.85 -9.49 -7.54
C ASN A 674 59.34 -9.81 -7.26
N GLY A 675 59.91 -9.25 -6.19
CA GLY A 675 61.29 -9.47 -5.72
C GLY A 675 62.31 -8.44 -6.22
N PHE A 676 61.84 -7.42 -6.93
CA PHE A 676 62.58 -6.26 -7.42
C PHE A 676 61.82 -5.00 -6.98
N VAL A 677 62.57 -3.92 -6.73
CA VAL A 677 61.97 -2.58 -6.58
C VAL A 677 62.11 -1.87 -7.91
N ASP A 678 61.03 -1.72 -8.67
CA ASP A 678 61.04 -1.15 -10.02
C ASP A 678 59.88 -0.18 -10.30
N ASP A 679 59.55 0.04 -11.58
CA ASP A 679 58.49 0.95 -11.97
C ASP A 679 57.09 0.49 -11.61
N GLU A 680 56.87 -0.79 -11.31
CA GLU A 680 55.60 -1.30 -10.77
C GLU A 680 55.35 -0.78 -9.34
N ASP A 681 56.33 -0.87 -8.44
CA ASP A 681 56.21 -0.40 -7.04
C ASP A 681 56.15 1.13 -6.97
N LEU A 682 56.92 1.82 -7.82
CA LEU A 682 56.85 3.28 -7.95
C LEU A 682 55.47 3.75 -8.41
N LEU A 683 54.81 3.00 -9.30
CA LEU A 683 53.44 3.31 -9.71
C LEU A 683 52.45 3.10 -8.56
N ILE A 684 52.62 2.08 -7.71
CA ILE A 684 51.77 1.87 -6.52
C ILE A 684 51.86 3.08 -5.59
N VAL A 685 53.07 3.53 -5.22
CA VAL A 685 53.26 4.73 -4.38
C VAL A 685 52.69 5.99 -5.04
N LEU A 686 52.84 6.15 -6.36
CA LEU A 686 52.32 7.33 -7.07
C LEU A 686 50.79 7.31 -7.24
N PHE A 687 50.15 6.14 -7.29
CA PHE A 687 48.69 6.02 -7.32
C PHE A 687 48.06 6.19 -5.94
N ASP A 688 48.73 5.75 -4.87
CA ASP A 688 48.28 5.95 -3.49
C ASP A 688 48.77 7.29 -2.88
N PHE A 689 49.54 8.12 -3.61
CA PHE A 689 50.12 9.35 -3.08
C PHE A 689 49.07 10.32 -2.49
N GLY A 690 49.17 10.61 -1.20
CA GLY A 690 48.19 11.38 -0.41
C GLY A 690 47.19 10.53 0.40
N CYS A 691 47.29 9.20 0.34
CA CYS A 691 46.52 8.27 1.17
C CYS A 691 46.87 8.41 2.67
N GLY A 692 45.92 8.15 3.57
CA GLY A 692 46.13 8.04 5.01
C GLY A 692 46.23 9.35 5.82
N SER A 693 45.86 10.48 5.21
CA SER A 693 46.00 11.83 5.80
C SER A 693 45.19 12.07 7.07
#